data_AF-A0A1H9XB89-F1
#
_entry.id   AF-A0A1H9XB89-F1
#
_cell.length_a   1.000
_cell.length_b   1.000
_cell.length_c   1.000
_cell.angle_alpha   90.00
_cell.angle_beta   90.00
_cell.angle_gamma   90.00
#
_symmetry.space_group_name_H-M   'P 1'
#
loop_
_entity.id
_entity.type
_entity.pdbx_description
1 polymer ?
#
loop_
_entity_poly.entity_id
_entity_poly.type
_entity_poly.pdbx_seq_one_letter_code
_entity_poly.pdbx_strand_id
1 'polypeptide(L)'
;MRGVADTSWLEAVPTIGVALLVLFVPGVVAALLLRARPSTALATGPVLTVTAISMGGIAAAQLGVRWGLATLAASFGALWLVTGLAGLVPRIRERYDDGPLWPLAVGAALGLAVVAATLVVVSGSADALPQHPDTVFHVSTTRWMAQTGDISSLHAAGYANGTGSGFYPAAFHAIATTVLQLSGATVVTSISSTVLVTAGVVWPLGVMLLARRVLGATVPVTLAAALASVAFSAFPYWFMGYGVLWPNLFGQALLPAMLAALVAVASGPDRLNASLLLLLGVPGLALAHPNAFIALAIMGAVIVVFALVRQAWASRSRPVVAVGAVLAAVVLVAAAGGAWVVATAGAGSMRDSNPPGPEMTSSAALVDVLLFGPRDAQLLWVTGALVLAGIVVVLVRHRRQLWLPVAFVVVGGLYFLNAAVDSSTTRLLTWPWYNNTPRLAALLVAPAAVLAAAALAAVVDGVRRLAASRRRPVGVTAATAGVLAAYLLVTLGASTQAHQELLTPFFNQRAGYAWVSNGELSALRTLGRKLPADAVVAENPYNGGSYLYLVSGRRVLFTSEKASTTDDLKLLGRSLDQIGRDPQVCAAARRLHVSHVLTGGHSSTFGPSREKRYAGLSAVSLSPTFKYVAGAGPYRLYKVVDCAGS
;
A
#
# COMPACT_ATOMS: atom_id res chain seq x y z
N MET A 1 -23.16 -29.96 -1.69
CA MET A 1 -23.91 -28.76 -1.25
C MET A 1 -23.10 -27.54 -1.67
N ARG A 2 -23.53 -26.83 -2.72
CA ARG A 2 -22.85 -25.63 -3.23
C ARG A 2 -23.11 -24.49 -2.23
N GLY A 3 -22.17 -24.26 -1.32
CA GLY A 3 -22.13 -23.02 -0.54
C GLY A 3 -21.97 -21.86 -1.51
N VAL A 4 -22.84 -20.86 -1.43
CA VAL A 4 -22.80 -19.66 -2.26
C VAL A 4 -21.39 -19.07 -2.23
N ALA A 5 -20.85 -18.89 -3.43
CA ALA A 5 -19.45 -19.01 -3.80
C ALA A 5 -18.55 -17.88 -3.28
N ASP A 6 -17.37 -18.24 -2.78
CA ASP A 6 -16.24 -17.31 -2.70
C ASP A 6 -15.89 -16.88 -4.14
N THR A 7 -15.80 -15.58 -4.40
CA THR A 7 -15.47 -15.08 -5.74
C THR A 7 -14.10 -15.61 -6.15
N SER A 8 -14.07 -16.43 -7.20
CA SER A 8 -12.81 -16.95 -7.75
C SER A 8 -12.00 -15.82 -8.40
N TRP A 9 -10.69 -16.03 -8.56
CA TRP A 9 -9.86 -15.07 -9.29
C TRP A 9 -10.27 -14.90 -10.76
N LEU A 10 -10.89 -15.92 -11.37
CA LEU A 10 -11.46 -15.83 -12.71
C LEU A 10 -12.70 -14.93 -12.74
N GLU A 11 -13.60 -15.06 -11.76
CA GLU A 11 -14.77 -14.18 -11.62
C GLU A 11 -14.38 -12.74 -11.26
N ALA A 12 -13.20 -12.53 -10.66
CA ALA A 12 -12.67 -11.20 -10.36
C ALA A 12 -12.04 -10.46 -11.56
N VAL A 13 -11.85 -11.12 -12.71
CA VAL A 13 -11.23 -10.51 -13.91
C VAL A 13 -11.91 -9.20 -14.35
N PRO A 14 -13.26 -9.08 -14.40
CA PRO A 14 -13.92 -7.80 -14.70
C PRO A 14 -13.56 -6.70 -13.69
N THR A 15 -13.50 -7.02 -12.40
CA THR A 15 -13.12 -6.09 -11.32
C THR A 15 -11.67 -5.64 -11.44
N ILE A 16 -10.76 -6.55 -11.81
CA ILE A 16 -9.37 -6.24 -12.14
C ILE A 16 -9.30 -5.28 -13.33
N GLY A 17 -10.13 -5.51 -14.36
CA GLY A 17 -10.27 -4.61 -15.50
C GLY A 17 -10.74 -3.21 -15.09
N VAL A 18 -11.74 -3.11 -14.22
CA VAL A 18 -12.21 -1.83 -13.66
C VAL A 18 -11.10 -1.14 -12.87
N ALA A 19 -10.35 -1.86 -12.02
CA ALA A 19 -9.24 -1.30 -11.27
C ALA A 19 -8.13 -0.75 -12.18
N LEU A 20 -7.79 -1.47 -13.26
CA LEU A 20 -6.86 -0.99 -14.29
C LEU A 20 -7.37 0.28 -14.98
N LEU A 21 -8.63 0.31 -15.41
CA LEU A 21 -9.22 1.46 -16.08
C LEU A 21 -9.26 2.68 -15.17
N VAL A 22 -9.73 2.52 -13.93
CA VAL A 22 -9.78 3.59 -12.93
C VAL A 22 -8.38 4.14 -12.69
N LEU A 23 -7.40 3.29 -12.38
CA LEU A 23 -6.05 3.76 -12.05
C LEU A 23 -5.34 4.42 -13.24
N PHE A 24 -5.44 3.86 -14.44
CA PHE A 24 -4.61 4.31 -15.56
C PHE A 24 -5.28 5.36 -16.44
N VAL A 25 -6.53 5.16 -16.89
CA VAL A 25 -7.09 5.97 -17.99
C VAL A 25 -7.12 7.47 -17.67
N PRO A 26 -7.69 7.94 -16.54
CA PRO A 26 -7.83 9.37 -16.29
C PRO A 26 -6.48 10.08 -16.18
N GLY A 27 -5.55 9.50 -15.43
CA GLY A 27 -4.23 10.07 -15.24
C GLY A 27 -3.32 9.94 -16.46
N VAL A 28 -3.40 8.87 -17.25
CA VAL A 28 -2.66 8.75 -18.52
C VAL A 28 -3.11 9.85 -19.47
N VAL A 29 -4.43 10.07 -19.62
CA VAL A 29 -4.97 11.17 -20.43
C VAL A 29 -4.46 12.52 -19.91
N ALA A 30 -4.50 12.76 -18.60
CA ALA A 30 -3.99 13.98 -17.99
C ALA A 30 -2.49 14.22 -18.27
N ALA A 31 -1.67 13.18 -18.15
CA ALA A 31 -0.24 13.26 -18.44
C ALA A 31 0.01 13.51 -19.95
N LEU A 32 -0.78 12.90 -20.84
CA LEU A 32 -0.70 13.17 -22.28
C LEU A 32 -1.15 14.60 -22.63
N LEU A 33 -2.15 15.15 -21.94
CA LEU A 33 -2.56 16.55 -22.08
C LEU A 33 -1.45 17.51 -21.63
N LEU A 34 -0.65 17.14 -20.62
CA LEU A 34 0.59 17.83 -20.27
C LEU A 34 1.73 17.66 -21.29
N ARG A 35 1.47 16.95 -22.40
CA ARG A 35 2.46 16.57 -23.42
C ARG A 35 3.57 15.67 -22.88
N ALA A 36 3.31 14.94 -21.80
CA ALA A 36 4.21 13.91 -21.33
C ALA A 36 4.31 12.80 -22.37
N ARG A 37 5.46 12.12 -22.38
CA ARG A 37 5.70 10.99 -23.27
C ARG A 37 4.85 9.79 -22.85
N PRO A 38 4.46 8.90 -23.77
CA PRO A 38 3.64 7.73 -23.44
C PRO A 38 4.23 6.87 -22.31
N SER A 39 5.55 6.64 -22.28
CA SER A 39 6.19 5.90 -21.18
C SER A 39 5.98 6.56 -19.81
N THR A 40 6.07 7.90 -19.78
CA THR A 40 5.91 8.71 -18.57
C THR A 40 4.44 8.80 -18.19
N ALA A 41 3.55 8.96 -19.16
CA ALA A 41 2.11 8.97 -18.96
C ALA A 41 1.61 7.66 -18.36
N LEU A 42 2.06 6.51 -18.88
CA LEU A 42 1.69 5.19 -18.35
C LEU A 42 2.10 5.02 -16.88
N ALA A 43 3.32 5.39 -16.51
CA ALA A 43 3.82 5.20 -15.14
C ALA A 43 3.34 6.27 -14.15
N THR A 44 3.14 7.53 -14.59
CA THR A 44 2.66 8.61 -13.71
C THR A 44 1.14 8.72 -13.66
N GLY A 45 0.43 8.13 -14.62
CA GLY A 45 -1.04 8.13 -14.70
C GLY A 45 -1.71 7.70 -13.40
N PRO A 46 -1.36 6.55 -12.80
CA PRO A 46 -1.90 6.14 -11.50
C PRO A 46 -1.77 7.22 -10.41
N VAL A 47 -0.65 7.95 -10.36
CA VAL A 47 -0.44 9.01 -9.36
C VAL A 47 -1.41 10.18 -9.57
N LEU A 48 -1.64 10.57 -10.83
CA LEU A 48 -2.55 11.66 -11.17
C LEU A 48 -4.01 11.27 -10.92
N THR A 49 -4.41 10.05 -11.26
CA THR A 49 -5.75 9.52 -10.92
C THR A 49 -5.97 9.52 -9.41
N VAL A 50 -4.98 9.03 -8.65
CA VAL A 50 -5.05 9.00 -7.18
C VAL A 50 -5.23 10.40 -6.61
N THR A 51 -4.52 11.39 -7.16
CA THR A 51 -4.73 12.79 -6.77
C THR A 51 -6.14 13.25 -7.08
N ALA A 52 -6.65 13.02 -8.30
CA ALA A 52 -7.98 13.45 -8.69
C ALA A 52 -9.09 12.83 -7.82
N ILE A 53 -9.02 11.52 -7.55
CA ILE A 53 -10.02 10.84 -6.72
C ILE A 53 -9.93 11.30 -5.26
N SER A 54 -8.72 11.43 -4.71
CA SER A 54 -8.56 11.81 -3.30
C SER A 54 -8.97 13.26 -3.05
N MET A 55 -8.51 14.19 -3.90
CA MET A 55 -8.87 15.61 -3.79
C MET A 55 -10.34 15.84 -4.14
N GLY A 56 -10.85 15.14 -5.15
CA GLY A 56 -12.26 15.15 -5.52
C GLY A 56 -13.16 14.64 -4.40
N GLY A 57 -12.75 13.57 -3.70
CA GLY A 57 -13.45 13.04 -2.54
C GLY A 57 -13.52 14.03 -1.38
N ILE A 58 -12.41 14.72 -1.10
CA ILE A 58 -12.37 15.80 -0.11
C ILE A 58 -13.31 16.94 -0.52
N ALA A 59 -13.25 17.38 -1.78
CA ALA A 59 -14.11 18.45 -2.28
C ALA A 59 -15.59 18.06 -2.23
N ALA A 60 -15.95 16.84 -2.63
CA ALA A 60 -17.33 16.35 -2.59
C ALA A 60 -17.89 16.34 -1.17
N ALA A 61 -17.12 15.86 -0.20
CA ALA A 61 -17.51 15.86 1.21
C ALA A 61 -17.70 17.29 1.77
N GLN A 62 -16.80 18.22 1.43
CA GLN A 62 -16.93 19.62 1.83
C GLN A 62 -18.15 20.32 1.21
N LEU A 63 -18.54 19.92 0.00
CA LEU A 63 -19.75 20.40 -0.67
C LEU A 63 -21.03 19.67 -0.19
N GLY A 64 -20.92 18.69 0.71
CA GLY A 64 -22.04 17.87 1.16
C GLY A 64 -22.64 16.96 0.07
N VAL A 65 -21.88 16.67 -1.00
CA VAL A 65 -22.32 15.85 -2.13
C VAL A 65 -21.77 14.43 -2.00
N ARG A 66 -22.64 13.43 -2.22
CA ARG A 66 -22.23 12.02 -2.22
C ARG A 66 -21.30 11.71 -3.39
N TRP A 67 -20.25 10.96 -3.11
CA TRP A 67 -19.36 10.39 -4.11
C TRP A 67 -20.08 9.34 -4.96
N GLY A 68 -20.07 9.56 -6.28
CA GLY A 68 -20.62 8.66 -7.29
C GLY A 68 -20.14 9.04 -8.69
N LEU A 69 -20.84 8.60 -9.73
CA LEU A 69 -20.43 8.81 -11.12
C LEU A 69 -20.25 10.29 -11.49
N ALA A 70 -21.14 11.16 -11.04
CA ALA A 70 -21.10 12.59 -11.36
C ALA A 70 -19.89 13.29 -10.71
N THR A 71 -19.64 13.07 -9.42
CA THR A 71 -18.47 13.65 -8.73
C THR A 71 -17.15 13.07 -9.24
N LEU A 72 -17.15 11.77 -9.60
CA LEU A 72 -16.01 11.12 -10.23
C LEU A 72 -15.69 11.76 -11.59
N ALA A 73 -16.70 11.92 -12.46
CA ALA A 73 -16.56 12.57 -13.76
C ALA A 73 -16.11 14.03 -13.62
N ALA A 74 -16.66 14.78 -12.66
CA ALA A 74 -16.23 16.15 -12.36
C ALA A 74 -14.77 16.20 -11.90
N SER A 75 -14.33 15.25 -11.07
CA SER A 75 -12.95 15.17 -10.59
C SER A 75 -11.96 14.88 -11.72
N PHE A 76 -12.31 13.97 -12.63
CA PHE A 76 -11.51 13.69 -13.82
C PHE A 76 -11.52 14.88 -14.80
N GLY A 77 -12.69 15.49 -15.02
CA GLY A 77 -12.82 16.70 -15.85
C GLY A 77 -11.97 17.85 -15.34
N ALA A 78 -11.93 18.08 -14.03
CA ALA A 78 -11.08 19.10 -13.40
C ALA A 78 -9.58 18.79 -13.62
N LEU A 79 -9.17 17.53 -13.43
CA LEU A 79 -7.80 17.10 -13.73
C LEU A 79 -7.43 17.35 -15.21
N TRP A 80 -8.30 16.97 -16.14
CA TRP A 80 -8.07 17.15 -17.57
C TRP A 80 -8.09 18.62 -17.99
N LEU A 81 -8.93 19.45 -17.38
CA LEU A 81 -8.95 20.89 -17.62
C LEU A 81 -7.63 21.52 -17.17
N VAL A 82 -7.19 21.26 -15.94
CA VAL A 82 -5.93 21.80 -15.39
C VAL A 82 -4.74 21.36 -16.24
N THR A 83 -4.68 20.07 -16.58
CA THR A 83 -3.58 19.53 -17.40
C THR A 83 -3.62 19.99 -18.85
N GLY A 84 -4.81 20.12 -19.44
CA GLY A 84 -5.03 20.65 -20.77
C GLY A 84 -4.59 22.10 -20.89
N LEU A 85 -5.03 22.97 -19.96
CA LEU A 85 -4.63 24.38 -19.90
C LEU A 85 -3.12 24.52 -19.69
N ALA A 86 -2.55 23.76 -18.76
CA ALA A 86 -1.10 23.76 -18.56
C ALA A 86 -0.37 23.32 -19.83
N GLY A 87 -0.90 22.33 -20.57
CA GLY A 87 -0.38 21.83 -21.83
C GLY A 87 -0.43 22.82 -23.01
N LEU A 88 -1.21 23.91 -22.92
CA LEU A 88 -1.26 24.96 -23.94
C LEU A 88 -0.02 25.87 -23.93
N VAL A 89 0.71 25.93 -22.80
CA VAL A 89 1.93 26.73 -22.68
C VAL A 89 2.95 26.31 -23.76
N PRO A 90 3.41 27.22 -24.64
CA PRO A 90 4.41 26.92 -25.66
C PRO A 90 5.70 26.37 -25.05
N ARG A 91 6.25 25.29 -25.63
CA ARG A 91 7.42 24.59 -25.09
C ARG A 91 8.35 24.13 -26.19
N ILE A 92 9.65 24.27 -25.94
CA ILE A 92 10.69 23.65 -26.76
C ILE A 92 10.66 22.15 -26.47
N ARG A 93 10.34 21.35 -27.48
CA ARG A 93 10.31 19.89 -27.35
C ARG A 93 11.73 19.35 -27.51
N GLU A 94 12.39 19.07 -26.40
CA GLU A 94 13.74 18.49 -26.45
C GLU A 94 13.72 17.03 -26.97
N ARG A 95 14.69 16.71 -27.84
CA ARG A 95 14.91 15.37 -28.40
C ARG A 95 15.52 14.44 -27.35
N TYR A 96 14.68 13.87 -26.51
CA TYR A 96 15.01 12.67 -25.73
C TYR A 96 14.37 11.44 -26.41
N ASP A 97 14.97 10.26 -26.34
CA ASP A 97 14.42 9.02 -26.92
C ASP A 97 13.49 8.34 -25.90
N ASP A 98 12.22 8.12 -26.26
CA ASP A 98 11.26 7.42 -25.40
C ASP A 98 11.33 5.91 -25.55
N GLY A 99 12.26 5.40 -26.38
CA GLY A 99 12.44 3.99 -26.74
C GLY A 99 11.15 3.31 -27.23
N PRO A 100 11.20 1.98 -27.46
CA PRO A 100 10.00 1.24 -27.80
C PRO A 100 9.04 1.15 -26.60
N LEU A 101 7.73 1.19 -26.86
CA LEU A 101 6.69 1.07 -25.82
C LEU A 101 6.30 -0.37 -25.52
N TRP A 102 6.44 -1.28 -26.49
CA TRP A 102 6.07 -2.69 -26.32
C TRP A 102 6.73 -3.38 -25.11
N PRO A 103 7.99 -3.07 -24.69
CA PRO A 103 8.57 -3.69 -23.50
C PRO A 103 7.89 -3.25 -22.20
N LEU A 104 7.25 -2.08 -22.17
CA LEU A 104 6.46 -1.66 -21.01
C LEU A 104 5.20 -2.53 -20.87
N ALA A 105 4.52 -2.79 -21.99
CA ALA A 105 3.32 -3.64 -22.00
C ALA A 105 3.67 -5.08 -21.63
N VAL A 106 4.74 -5.64 -22.23
CA VAL A 106 5.23 -6.98 -21.90
C VAL A 106 5.71 -7.04 -20.44
N GLY A 107 6.47 -6.05 -19.98
CA GLY A 107 6.94 -5.97 -18.60
C GLY A 107 5.81 -5.89 -17.59
N ALA A 108 4.78 -5.09 -17.86
CA ALA A 108 3.58 -5.00 -17.02
C ALA A 108 2.80 -6.32 -16.99
N ALA A 109 2.65 -6.99 -18.14
CA ALA A 109 2.00 -8.29 -18.21
C ALA A 109 2.78 -9.37 -17.43
N LEU A 110 4.10 -9.38 -17.53
CA LEU A 110 4.97 -10.29 -16.77
C LEU A 110 4.90 -10.02 -15.27
N GLY A 111 4.96 -8.75 -14.85
CA GLY A 111 4.81 -8.35 -13.46
C GLY A 111 3.47 -8.81 -12.88
N LEU A 112 2.38 -8.58 -13.61
CA LEU A 112 1.04 -9.03 -13.22
C LEU A 112 0.97 -10.56 -13.14
N ALA A 113 1.51 -11.27 -14.13
CA ALA A 113 1.48 -12.73 -14.15
C ALA A 113 2.23 -13.35 -12.97
N VAL A 114 3.43 -12.85 -12.64
CA VAL A 114 4.23 -13.35 -11.51
C VAL A 114 3.53 -13.07 -10.18
N VAL A 115 3.05 -11.83 -9.98
CA VAL A 115 2.34 -11.46 -8.75
C VAL A 115 1.04 -12.24 -8.59
N ALA A 116 0.26 -12.37 -9.68
CA ALA A 116 -0.98 -13.14 -9.69
C ALA A 116 -0.72 -14.62 -9.39
N ALA A 117 0.31 -15.23 -9.98
CA ALA A 117 0.64 -16.64 -9.74
C ALA A 117 0.90 -16.92 -8.25
N THR A 118 1.66 -16.05 -7.57
CA THR A 118 1.88 -16.16 -6.12
C THR A 118 0.59 -15.93 -5.33
N LEU A 119 -0.13 -14.84 -5.63
CA LEU A 119 -1.32 -14.45 -4.87
C LEU A 119 -2.46 -15.45 -5.01
N VAL A 120 -2.72 -15.96 -6.22
CA VAL A 120 -3.79 -16.95 -6.49
C VAL A 120 -3.54 -18.24 -5.71
N VAL A 121 -2.29 -18.73 -5.69
CA VAL A 121 -1.92 -19.94 -4.94
C VAL A 121 -2.11 -19.76 -3.44
N VAL A 122 -1.69 -18.61 -2.89
CA VAL A 122 -1.72 -18.36 -1.44
C VAL A 122 -3.12 -18.02 -0.93
N SER A 123 -3.85 -17.17 -1.65
CA SER A 123 -5.17 -16.68 -1.24
C SER A 123 -6.30 -17.65 -1.57
N GLY A 124 -6.15 -18.45 -2.63
CA GLY A 124 -7.18 -19.38 -3.14
C GLY A 124 -8.38 -18.70 -3.82
N SER A 125 -8.84 -17.55 -3.32
CA SER A 125 -9.97 -16.79 -3.87
C SER A 125 -9.73 -15.27 -3.80
N ALA A 126 -10.45 -14.52 -4.63
CA ALA A 126 -10.40 -13.05 -4.62
C ALA A 126 -11.10 -12.44 -3.38
N ASP A 127 -11.97 -13.23 -2.73
CA ASP A 127 -12.66 -12.89 -1.48
C ASP A 127 -11.88 -13.30 -0.22
N ALA A 128 -10.67 -13.83 -0.35
CA ALA A 128 -9.85 -14.20 0.79
C ALA A 128 -9.30 -12.97 1.51
N LEU A 129 -9.44 -12.95 2.84
CA LEU A 129 -8.93 -11.90 3.71
C LEU A 129 -7.65 -12.33 4.41
N PRO A 130 -6.59 -11.48 4.42
CA PRO A 130 -5.46 -11.72 5.29
C PRO A 130 -5.91 -11.67 6.77
N GLN A 131 -5.31 -12.51 7.60
CA GLN A 131 -5.61 -12.72 9.00
C GLN A 131 -4.57 -11.99 9.84
N HIS A 132 -4.75 -10.67 9.99
CA HIS A 132 -3.82 -9.83 10.73
C HIS A 132 -4.57 -8.62 11.34
N PRO A 133 -4.05 -7.99 12.42
CA PRO A 133 -4.49 -6.66 12.83
C PRO A 133 -4.63 -5.69 11.65
N ASP A 134 -5.57 -4.74 11.75
CA ASP A 134 -5.98 -3.75 10.73
C ASP A 134 -6.85 -4.26 9.57
N THR A 135 -6.97 -5.57 9.35
CA THR A 135 -7.84 -6.12 8.27
C THR A 135 -9.26 -5.56 8.37
N VAL A 136 -9.86 -5.66 9.55
CA VAL A 136 -11.24 -5.22 9.78
C VAL A 136 -11.37 -3.71 9.58
N PHE A 137 -10.38 -2.91 9.97
CA PHE A 137 -10.41 -1.46 9.77
C PHE A 137 -10.40 -1.11 8.28
N HIS A 138 -9.48 -1.67 7.49
CA HIS A 138 -9.35 -1.33 6.06
C HIS A 138 -10.56 -1.74 5.24
N VAL A 139 -11.05 -2.95 5.46
CA VAL A 139 -12.21 -3.45 4.71
C VAL A 139 -13.49 -2.74 5.15
N SER A 140 -13.67 -2.52 6.46
CA SER A 140 -14.87 -1.85 6.97
C SER A 140 -14.89 -0.36 6.61
N THR A 141 -13.75 0.33 6.60
CA THR A 141 -13.66 1.72 6.13
C THR A 141 -14.07 1.80 4.66
N THR A 142 -13.57 0.91 3.80
CA THR A 142 -13.97 0.87 2.38
C THR A 142 -15.47 0.63 2.20
N ARG A 143 -16.04 -0.31 2.99
CA ARG A 143 -17.50 -0.54 3.00
C ARG A 143 -18.27 0.69 3.48
N TRP A 144 -17.82 1.34 4.56
CA TRP A 144 -18.44 2.54 5.11
C TRP A 144 -18.47 3.66 4.08
N MET A 145 -17.34 3.93 3.41
CA MET A 145 -17.25 4.92 2.33
C MET A 145 -18.25 4.64 1.20
N ALA A 146 -18.42 3.36 0.83
CA ALA A 146 -19.38 2.97 -0.19
C ALA A 146 -20.85 3.21 0.25
N GLN A 147 -21.16 2.96 1.52
CA GLN A 147 -22.51 3.14 2.08
C GLN A 147 -22.87 4.61 2.27
N THR A 148 -21.95 5.41 2.80
CA THR A 148 -22.17 6.84 3.05
C THR A 148 -22.06 7.67 1.77
N GLY A 149 -21.28 7.19 0.79
CA GLY A 149 -20.85 8.00 -0.34
C GLY A 149 -19.80 9.04 0.06
N ASP A 150 -19.05 8.82 1.13
CA ASP A 150 -18.01 9.72 1.58
C ASP A 150 -16.65 9.01 1.53
N ILE A 151 -15.82 9.37 0.55
CA ILE A 151 -14.46 8.84 0.37
C ILE A 151 -13.38 9.81 0.88
N SER A 152 -13.76 10.85 1.64
CA SER A 152 -12.84 11.89 2.07
C SER A 152 -11.81 11.37 3.07
N SER A 153 -10.53 11.69 2.82
CA SER A 153 -9.45 11.45 3.79
C SER A 153 -9.62 12.28 5.08
N LEU A 154 -10.45 13.32 5.08
CA LEU A 154 -10.75 14.11 6.29
C LEU A 154 -11.78 13.44 7.20
N HIS A 155 -12.54 12.46 6.68
CA HIS A 155 -13.59 11.77 7.42
C HIS A 155 -13.31 10.27 7.61
N ALA A 156 -12.31 9.72 6.91
CA ALA A 156 -12.00 8.30 6.90
C ALA A 156 -11.69 7.70 8.29
N ALA A 157 -11.04 8.45 9.21
CA ALA A 157 -10.84 7.96 10.58
C ALA A 157 -12.14 7.96 11.40
N GLY A 158 -13.15 8.71 10.96
CA GLY A 158 -14.46 8.84 11.59
C GLY A 158 -15.20 7.53 11.78
N TYR A 159 -15.00 6.55 10.88
CA TYR A 159 -15.53 5.20 11.05
C TYR A 159 -14.96 4.53 12.32
N ALA A 160 -13.65 4.63 12.57
CA ALA A 160 -13.02 4.05 13.76
C ALA A 160 -13.25 4.88 15.04
N ASN A 161 -13.55 6.18 14.89
CA ASN A 161 -13.74 7.09 16.02
C ASN A 161 -15.20 7.24 16.45
N GLY A 162 -16.16 6.67 15.72
CA GLY A 162 -17.60 6.76 16.02
C GLY A 162 -18.24 8.14 15.77
N THR A 163 -17.43 9.17 15.48
CA THR A 163 -17.88 10.55 15.23
C THR A 163 -18.22 10.83 13.77
N GLY A 164 -17.84 9.94 12.84
CA GLY A 164 -17.98 10.19 11.39
C GLY A 164 -17.01 11.24 10.83
N SER A 165 -16.05 11.73 11.62
CA SER A 165 -15.00 12.66 11.17
C SER A 165 -13.60 12.28 11.70
N GLY A 166 -12.56 12.68 10.98
CA GLY A 166 -11.17 12.49 11.40
C GLY A 166 -10.24 12.14 10.24
N PHE A 167 -9.03 12.70 10.27
CA PHE A 167 -8.06 12.52 9.20
C PHE A 167 -7.43 11.13 9.19
N TYR A 168 -7.46 10.49 8.02
CA TYR A 168 -6.66 9.31 7.70
C TYR A 168 -6.28 9.37 6.20
N PRO A 169 -5.01 9.13 5.80
CA PRO A 169 -4.60 9.13 4.39
C PRO A 169 -5.26 7.96 3.65
N ALA A 170 -6.44 8.21 3.08
CA ALA A 170 -7.37 7.17 2.68
C ALA A 170 -7.42 6.92 1.17
N ALA A 171 -6.42 7.36 0.39
CA ALA A 171 -6.50 7.27 -1.07
C ALA A 171 -6.66 5.82 -1.58
N PHE A 172 -6.02 4.85 -0.92
CA PHE A 172 -6.25 3.43 -1.22
C PHE A 172 -7.73 3.03 -1.07
N HIS A 173 -8.36 3.43 0.05
CA HIS A 173 -9.77 3.16 0.32
C HIS A 173 -10.69 3.86 -0.68
N ALA A 174 -10.37 5.11 -1.04
CA ALA A 174 -11.12 5.87 -2.04
C ALA A 174 -11.08 5.20 -3.42
N ILE A 175 -9.91 4.70 -3.84
CA ILE A 175 -9.76 3.92 -5.07
C ILE A 175 -10.54 2.61 -4.99
N ALA A 176 -10.34 1.82 -3.94
CA ALA A 176 -11.03 0.54 -3.77
C ALA A 176 -12.56 0.71 -3.70
N THR A 177 -13.05 1.79 -3.08
CA THR A 177 -14.48 2.17 -3.05
C THR A 177 -15.00 2.54 -4.42
N THR A 178 -14.21 3.28 -5.22
CA THR A 178 -14.58 3.63 -6.59
C THR A 178 -14.63 2.39 -7.48
N VAL A 179 -13.67 1.48 -7.34
CA VAL A 179 -13.68 0.16 -8.03
C VAL A 179 -14.91 -0.65 -7.61
N LEU A 180 -15.23 -0.69 -6.31
CA LEU A 180 -16.42 -1.35 -5.78
C LEU A 180 -17.71 -0.79 -6.40
N GLN A 181 -17.89 0.52 -6.43
CA GLN A 181 -19.08 1.17 -6.99
C GLN A 181 -19.23 0.95 -8.50
N LEU A 182 -18.12 0.90 -9.24
CA LEU A 182 -18.13 0.74 -10.71
C LEU A 182 -18.28 -0.73 -11.15
N SER A 183 -17.72 -1.67 -10.39
CA SER A 183 -17.74 -3.10 -10.71
C SER A 183 -18.97 -3.83 -10.15
N GLY A 184 -19.55 -3.33 -9.04
CA GLY A 184 -20.58 -4.04 -8.30
C GLY A 184 -20.09 -5.30 -7.56
N ALA A 185 -18.77 -5.52 -7.50
CA ALA A 185 -18.17 -6.66 -6.81
C ALA A 185 -18.33 -6.57 -5.29
N THR A 186 -17.86 -7.58 -4.56
CA THR A 186 -17.77 -7.46 -3.10
C THR A 186 -16.68 -6.43 -2.71
N VAL A 187 -16.76 -5.90 -1.49
CA VAL A 187 -15.71 -5.02 -0.94
C VAL A 187 -14.34 -5.71 -0.92
N VAL A 188 -14.30 -7.01 -0.62
CA VAL A 188 -13.05 -7.77 -0.52
C VAL A 188 -12.46 -7.99 -1.90
N THR A 189 -13.25 -8.45 -2.88
CA THR A 189 -12.80 -8.62 -4.26
C THR A 189 -12.29 -7.30 -4.86
N SER A 190 -12.94 -6.18 -4.55
CA SER A 190 -12.50 -4.84 -5.02
C SER A 190 -11.14 -4.43 -4.44
N ILE A 191 -10.93 -4.70 -3.15
CA ILE A 191 -9.65 -4.49 -2.46
C ILE A 191 -8.57 -5.41 -3.04
N SER A 192 -8.82 -6.72 -3.12
CA SER A 192 -7.88 -7.71 -3.67
C SER A 192 -7.47 -7.38 -5.10
N SER A 193 -8.43 -6.96 -5.94
CA SER A 193 -8.16 -6.50 -7.31
C SER A 193 -7.29 -5.24 -7.33
N THR A 194 -7.55 -4.28 -6.45
CA THR A 194 -6.76 -3.06 -6.32
C THR A 194 -5.32 -3.37 -5.86
N VAL A 195 -5.16 -4.26 -4.88
CA VAL A 195 -3.85 -4.75 -4.40
C VAL A 195 -3.08 -5.44 -5.52
N LEU A 196 -3.72 -6.34 -6.27
CA LEU A 196 -3.10 -7.05 -7.38
C LEU A 196 -2.64 -6.09 -8.49
N VAL A 197 -3.48 -5.15 -8.92
CA VAL A 197 -3.11 -4.16 -9.96
C VAL A 197 -2.00 -3.23 -9.48
N THR A 198 -2.03 -2.83 -8.21
CA THR A 198 -1.00 -1.99 -7.61
C THR A 198 0.37 -2.68 -7.62
N ALA A 199 0.41 -3.93 -7.13
CA ALA A 199 1.64 -4.70 -7.03
C ALA A 199 2.15 -5.23 -8.37
N GLY A 200 1.25 -5.69 -9.24
CA GLY A 200 1.59 -6.34 -10.50
C GLY A 200 1.75 -5.39 -11.70
N VAL A 201 1.20 -4.17 -11.64
CA VAL A 201 1.18 -3.25 -12.80
C VAL A 201 1.71 -1.86 -12.44
N VAL A 202 1.13 -1.20 -11.44
CA VAL A 202 1.55 0.17 -11.06
C VAL A 202 3.01 0.20 -10.62
N TRP A 203 3.39 -0.68 -9.71
CA TRP A 203 4.76 -0.78 -9.21
C TRP A 203 5.78 -1.10 -10.31
N PRO A 204 5.62 -2.19 -11.12
CA PRO A 204 6.57 -2.48 -12.19
C PRO A 204 6.69 -1.37 -13.23
N LEU A 205 5.59 -0.69 -13.61
CA LEU A 205 5.64 0.44 -14.53
C LEU A 205 6.43 1.63 -13.96
N GLY A 206 6.26 1.92 -12.67
CA GLY A 206 7.05 2.91 -11.97
C GLY A 206 8.54 2.56 -11.99
N VAL A 207 8.91 1.33 -11.64
CA VAL A 207 10.31 0.86 -11.61
C VAL A 207 10.91 0.86 -13.01
N MET A 208 10.16 0.43 -14.04
CA MET A 208 10.57 0.51 -15.43
C MET A 208 10.85 1.94 -15.86
N LEU A 209 9.95 2.90 -15.56
CA LEU A 209 10.20 4.30 -15.89
C LEU A 209 11.46 4.82 -15.19
N LEU A 210 11.63 4.55 -13.90
CA LEU A 210 12.81 4.96 -13.14
C LEU A 210 14.09 4.36 -13.74
N ALA A 211 14.11 3.07 -14.03
CA ALA A 211 15.23 2.39 -14.65
C ALA A 211 15.56 2.98 -16.02
N ARG A 212 14.57 3.27 -16.87
CA ARG A 212 14.78 3.89 -18.18
C ARG A 212 15.38 5.29 -18.07
N ARG A 213 14.98 6.08 -17.07
CA ARG A 213 15.54 7.42 -16.80
C ARG A 213 16.98 7.37 -16.31
N VAL A 214 17.33 6.35 -15.54
CA VAL A 214 18.65 6.22 -14.89
C VAL A 214 19.66 5.50 -15.79
N LEU A 215 19.25 4.39 -16.39
CA LEU A 215 20.10 3.43 -17.09
C LEU A 215 19.98 3.51 -18.62
N GLY A 216 18.88 4.09 -19.13
CA GLY A 216 18.61 4.25 -20.56
C GLY A 216 17.35 3.49 -21.03
N ALA A 217 16.71 4.00 -22.08
CA ALA A 217 15.39 3.55 -22.54
C ALA A 217 15.41 2.30 -23.45
N THR A 218 16.26 1.31 -23.16
CA THR A 218 16.46 0.12 -24.00
C THR A 218 15.55 -1.06 -23.60
N VAL A 219 15.37 -2.02 -24.51
CA VAL A 219 14.60 -3.26 -24.26
C VAL A 219 15.16 -4.05 -23.06
N PRO A 220 16.49 -4.33 -22.95
CA PRO A 220 17.04 -5.05 -21.81
C PRO A 220 16.78 -4.37 -20.47
N VAL A 221 16.99 -3.04 -20.38
CA VAL A 221 16.75 -2.28 -19.15
C VAL A 221 15.29 -2.36 -18.73
N THR A 222 14.38 -2.17 -19.69
CA THR A 222 12.94 -2.12 -19.41
C THR A 222 12.42 -3.47 -18.91
N LEU A 223 12.74 -4.57 -19.61
CA LEU A 223 12.27 -5.90 -19.21
C LEU A 223 12.98 -6.43 -17.95
N ALA A 224 14.26 -6.11 -17.77
CA ALA A 224 14.98 -6.45 -16.54
C ALA A 224 14.40 -5.73 -15.32
N ALA A 225 14.03 -4.45 -15.46
CA ALA A 225 13.38 -3.68 -14.41
C ALA A 225 12.01 -4.24 -14.03
N ALA A 226 11.22 -4.68 -15.02
CA ALA A 226 9.94 -5.34 -14.78
C ALA A 226 10.10 -6.58 -13.91
N LEU A 227 10.97 -7.52 -14.30
CA LEU A 227 11.18 -8.76 -13.57
C LEU A 227 11.85 -8.54 -12.21
N ALA A 228 12.87 -7.68 -12.14
CA ALA A 228 13.51 -7.35 -10.87
C ALA A 228 12.53 -6.75 -9.88
N SER A 229 11.57 -5.93 -10.32
CA SER A 229 10.59 -5.29 -9.43
C SER A 229 9.72 -6.29 -8.65
N VAL A 230 9.51 -7.50 -9.17
CA VAL A 230 8.65 -8.54 -8.55
C VAL A 230 9.46 -9.72 -8.01
N ALA A 231 10.78 -9.62 -7.96
CA ALA A 231 11.67 -10.69 -7.50
C ALA A 231 11.88 -10.73 -5.98
N PHE A 232 11.55 -9.65 -5.28
CA PHE A 232 11.84 -9.48 -3.85
C PHE A 232 10.66 -9.90 -2.98
N SER A 233 10.93 -10.57 -1.85
CA SER A 233 9.88 -11.02 -0.92
C SER A 233 9.25 -9.86 -0.15
N ALA A 234 10.07 -8.90 0.28
CA ALA A 234 9.63 -7.77 1.12
C ALA A 234 8.60 -6.87 0.43
N PHE A 235 8.78 -6.60 -0.87
CA PHE A 235 7.83 -5.85 -1.69
C PHE A 235 7.76 -6.45 -3.09
N PRO A 236 6.56 -6.74 -3.63
CA PRO A 236 5.26 -6.34 -3.07
C PRO A 236 4.61 -7.35 -2.11
N TYR A 237 5.11 -8.60 -2.02
CA TYR A 237 4.36 -9.71 -1.41
C TYR A 237 4.09 -9.55 0.08
N TRP A 238 5.11 -9.24 0.88
CA TRP A 238 4.92 -9.19 2.35
C TRP A 238 3.80 -8.23 2.76
N PHE A 239 3.71 -7.08 2.10
CA PHE A 239 2.70 -6.05 2.35
C PHE A 239 1.28 -6.41 1.88
N MET A 240 1.10 -7.46 1.09
CA MET A 240 -0.23 -7.95 0.73
C MET A 240 -0.93 -8.61 1.93
N GLY A 241 -0.17 -9.16 2.88
CA GLY A 241 -0.69 -9.83 4.07
C GLY A 241 -0.29 -9.18 5.39
N TYR A 242 0.98 -8.83 5.58
CA TYR A 242 1.51 -8.30 6.84
C TYR A 242 0.96 -6.90 7.15
N GLY A 243 0.48 -6.72 8.39
CA GLY A 243 -0.02 -5.43 8.89
C GLY A 243 -1.21 -4.87 8.11
N VAL A 244 -1.72 -5.64 7.14
CA VAL A 244 -2.63 -5.18 6.08
C VAL A 244 -2.24 -3.79 5.59
N LEU A 245 -0.94 -3.63 5.31
CA LEU A 245 -0.33 -2.35 4.96
C LEU A 245 -0.69 -1.92 3.53
N TRP A 246 -1.87 -2.25 3.02
CA TRP A 246 -2.32 -1.94 1.65
C TRP A 246 -2.23 -0.44 1.31
N PRO A 247 -2.54 0.51 2.21
CA PRO A 247 -2.28 1.92 1.93
C PRO A 247 -0.78 2.22 1.71
N ASN A 248 0.11 1.62 2.51
CA ASN A 248 1.56 1.77 2.34
C ASN A 248 2.09 1.03 1.10
N LEU A 249 1.55 -0.15 0.77
CA LEU A 249 1.77 -0.84 -0.51
C LEU A 249 1.44 0.08 -1.68
N PHE A 250 0.26 0.71 -1.61
CA PHE A 250 -0.23 1.64 -2.61
C PHE A 250 0.67 2.87 -2.76
N GLY A 251 1.00 3.54 -1.66
CA GLY A 251 1.91 4.69 -1.68
C GLY A 251 3.29 4.33 -2.23
N GLN A 252 3.89 3.22 -1.78
CA GLN A 252 5.21 2.79 -2.26
C GLN A 252 5.20 2.35 -3.72
N ALA A 253 4.10 1.78 -4.22
CA ALA A 253 3.97 1.43 -5.63
C ALA A 253 4.03 2.66 -6.56
N LEU A 254 3.54 3.81 -6.09
CA LEU A 254 3.55 5.08 -6.82
C LEU A 254 4.92 5.80 -6.77
N LEU A 255 5.75 5.48 -5.78
CA LEU A 255 7.01 6.18 -5.49
C LEU A 255 8.02 6.16 -6.67
N PRO A 256 8.30 5.05 -7.36
CA PRO A 256 9.30 5.04 -8.43
C PRO A 256 8.98 5.98 -9.60
N ALA A 257 7.70 6.13 -9.95
CA ALA A 257 7.28 7.07 -10.98
C ALA A 257 7.55 8.53 -10.57
N MET A 258 7.33 8.85 -9.29
CA MET A 258 7.63 10.17 -8.74
C MET A 258 9.14 10.44 -8.63
N LEU A 259 9.93 9.43 -8.26
CA LEU A 259 11.40 9.53 -8.30
C LEU A 259 11.90 9.73 -9.74
N ALA A 260 11.30 9.07 -10.73
CA ALA A 260 11.66 9.24 -12.13
C ALA A 260 11.37 10.68 -12.63
N ALA A 261 10.23 11.25 -12.22
CA ALA A 261 9.92 12.66 -12.47
C ALA A 261 10.93 13.58 -11.78
N LEU A 262 11.31 13.31 -10.53
CA LEU A 262 12.30 14.10 -9.82
C LEU A 262 13.70 14.06 -10.44
N VAL A 263 14.16 12.89 -10.91
CA VAL A 263 15.39 12.77 -11.69
C VAL A 263 15.32 13.63 -12.96
N ALA A 264 14.17 13.66 -13.63
CA ALA A 264 13.94 14.48 -14.81
C ALA A 264 13.93 15.98 -14.50
N VAL A 265 13.44 16.42 -13.33
CA VAL A 265 13.57 17.82 -12.88
C VAL A 265 15.03 18.17 -12.59
N ALA A 266 15.71 17.34 -11.79
CA ALA A 266 17.06 17.63 -11.30
C ALA A 266 18.11 17.66 -12.42
N SER A 267 17.92 16.86 -13.47
CA SER A 267 18.97 16.65 -14.46
C SER A 267 18.48 16.38 -15.87
N GLY A 268 17.17 16.32 -16.09
CA GLY A 268 16.59 15.99 -17.37
C GLY A 268 16.31 17.20 -18.27
N PRO A 269 16.05 16.95 -19.55
CA PRO A 269 15.68 17.94 -20.56
C PRO A 269 14.22 18.43 -20.42
N ASP A 270 13.34 17.64 -19.80
CA ASP A 270 11.89 17.88 -19.73
C ASP A 270 11.46 18.38 -18.34
N ARG A 271 12.19 19.36 -17.80
CA ARG A 271 12.06 19.78 -16.40
C ARG A 271 10.67 20.31 -16.07
N LEU A 272 10.09 21.12 -16.94
CA LEU A 272 8.77 21.73 -16.70
C LEU A 272 7.67 20.68 -16.60
N ASN A 273 7.58 19.74 -17.55
CA ASN A 273 6.57 18.68 -17.48
C ASN A 273 6.78 17.82 -16.24
N ALA A 274 8.03 17.46 -15.94
CA ALA A 274 8.35 16.70 -14.75
C ALA A 274 7.99 17.46 -13.46
N SER A 275 8.20 18.78 -13.39
CA SER A 275 7.78 19.62 -12.28
C SER A 275 6.27 19.69 -12.13
N LEU A 276 5.52 19.81 -13.23
CA LEU A 276 4.05 19.79 -13.20
C LEU A 276 3.51 18.42 -12.77
N LEU A 277 4.11 17.33 -13.25
CA LEU A 277 3.77 15.97 -12.82
C LEU A 277 4.05 15.77 -11.33
N LEU A 278 5.16 16.27 -10.81
CA LEU A 278 5.45 16.25 -9.37
C LEU A 278 4.43 17.08 -8.59
N LEU A 279 4.18 18.32 -9.01
CA LEU A 279 3.24 19.23 -8.35
C LEU A 279 1.84 18.60 -8.24
N LEU A 280 1.37 18.01 -9.34
CA LEU A 280 0.07 17.36 -9.39
C LEU A 280 0.07 15.98 -8.72
N GLY A 281 1.19 15.28 -8.64
CA GLY A 281 1.26 13.92 -8.09
C GLY A 281 1.50 13.86 -6.57
N VAL A 282 2.17 14.86 -5.99
CA VAL A 282 2.51 14.90 -4.55
C VAL A 282 1.29 14.78 -3.64
N PRO A 283 0.16 15.48 -3.88
CA PRO A 283 -1.02 15.33 -3.02
C PRO A 283 -1.55 13.89 -3.01
N GLY A 284 -1.64 13.24 -4.16
CA GLY A 284 -2.04 11.84 -4.26
C GLY A 284 -1.07 10.90 -3.55
N LEU A 285 0.25 11.12 -3.66
CA LEU A 285 1.24 10.32 -2.95
C LEU A 285 1.13 10.47 -1.41
N ALA A 286 0.93 11.70 -0.93
CA ALA A 286 0.77 12.00 0.49
C ALA A 286 -0.51 11.38 1.07
N LEU A 287 -1.63 11.46 0.34
CA LEU A 287 -2.90 10.86 0.72
C LEU A 287 -2.93 9.34 0.51
N ALA A 288 -2.05 8.78 -0.33
CA ALA A 288 -1.85 7.34 -0.45
C ALA A 288 -1.19 6.78 0.81
N HIS A 289 -0.03 7.32 1.19
CA HIS A 289 0.59 6.99 2.48
C HIS A 289 1.75 7.92 2.84
N PRO A 290 1.90 8.32 4.11
CA PRO A 290 3.00 9.19 4.53
C PRO A 290 4.39 8.61 4.36
N ASN A 291 4.59 7.30 4.59
CA ASN A 291 5.88 6.65 4.33
C ASN A 291 6.37 6.87 2.89
N ALA A 292 5.47 6.91 1.90
CA ALA A 292 5.85 7.13 0.51
C ALA A 292 6.25 8.59 0.26
N PHE A 293 5.56 9.53 0.88
CA PHE A 293 5.93 10.95 0.85
C PHE A 293 7.29 11.21 1.50
N ILE A 294 7.53 10.65 2.69
CA ILE A 294 8.83 10.73 3.40
C ILE A 294 9.94 10.07 2.58
N ALA A 295 9.66 8.92 1.97
CA ALA A 295 10.61 8.25 1.07
C ALA A 295 10.98 9.11 -0.14
N LEU A 296 9.99 9.76 -0.78
CA LEU A 296 10.22 10.71 -1.86
C LEU A 296 11.10 11.89 -1.39
N ALA A 297 10.84 12.41 -0.19
CA ALA A 297 11.64 13.48 0.41
C ALA A 297 13.10 13.02 0.59
N ILE A 298 13.34 11.90 1.27
CA ILE A 298 14.70 11.46 1.60
C ILE A 298 15.49 11.04 0.35
N MET A 299 14.93 10.18 -0.50
CA MET A 299 15.61 9.80 -1.75
C MET A 299 15.72 10.99 -2.71
N GLY A 300 14.74 11.89 -2.69
CA GLY A 300 14.77 13.13 -3.45
C GLY A 300 15.87 14.08 -3.03
N ALA A 301 16.14 14.21 -1.72
CA ALA A 301 17.29 14.94 -1.21
C ALA A 301 18.60 14.39 -1.80
N VAL A 302 18.76 13.06 -1.80
CA VAL A 302 19.95 12.41 -2.36
C VAL A 302 20.08 12.70 -3.87
N ILE A 303 19.00 12.59 -4.65
CA ILE A 303 18.97 12.92 -6.08
C ILE A 303 19.40 14.37 -6.33
N VAL A 304 18.79 15.29 -5.60
CA VAL A 304 19.01 16.73 -5.74
C VAL A 304 20.44 17.07 -5.37
N VAL A 305 20.92 16.71 -4.17
CA VAL A 305 22.30 16.95 -3.72
C VAL A 305 23.31 16.40 -4.74
N PHE A 306 23.10 15.18 -5.22
CA PHE A 306 24.01 14.58 -6.21
C PHE A 306 24.02 15.34 -7.54
N ALA A 307 22.84 15.72 -8.05
CA ALA A 307 22.72 16.50 -9.29
C ALA A 307 23.47 17.82 -9.20
N LEU A 308 23.45 18.45 -8.01
CA LEU A 308 24.00 19.76 -7.75
C LEU A 308 25.50 19.75 -7.50
N VAL A 309 26.00 18.78 -6.73
CA VAL A 309 27.45 18.54 -6.62
C VAL A 309 28.02 18.35 -8.03
N ARG A 310 27.41 17.50 -8.84
CA ARG A 310 27.86 17.30 -10.23
C ARG A 310 27.79 18.58 -11.07
N GLN A 311 26.75 19.40 -10.88
CA GLN A 311 26.61 20.66 -11.62
C GLN A 311 27.69 21.67 -11.19
N ALA A 312 27.93 21.83 -9.89
CA ALA A 312 28.99 22.68 -9.34
C ALA A 312 30.39 22.27 -9.80
N TRP A 313 30.65 20.96 -9.90
CA TRP A 313 31.92 20.44 -10.43
C TRP A 313 32.07 20.67 -11.94
N ALA A 314 30.96 20.72 -12.69
CA ALA A 314 30.96 20.90 -14.14
C ALA A 314 30.95 22.38 -14.57
N SER A 315 30.38 23.29 -13.78
CA SER A 315 30.31 24.72 -14.09
C SER A 315 31.34 25.53 -13.27
N ARG A 316 32.41 26.01 -13.91
CA ARG A 316 33.36 26.97 -13.30
C ARG A 316 32.81 28.40 -13.19
N SER A 317 31.61 28.70 -13.67
CA SER A 317 31.01 30.04 -13.61
C SER A 317 29.51 29.98 -13.30
N ARG A 318 29.11 30.74 -12.28
CA ARG A 318 27.76 30.92 -11.65
C ARG A 318 27.36 29.94 -10.52
N PRO A 319 28.15 29.84 -9.44
CA PRO A 319 27.82 29.04 -8.26
C PRO A 319 26.55 29.51 -7.52
N VAL A 320 26.22 30.80 -7.53
CA VAL A 320 25.21 31.40 -6.62
C VAL A 320 23.77 30.97 -6.94
N VAL A 321 23.36 30.90 -8.21
CA VAL A 321 21.99 30.50 -8.59
C VAL A 321 21.77 29.00 -8.43
N ALA A 322 22.80 28.20 -8.73
CA ALA A 322 22.78 26.76 -8.49
C ALA A 322 22.69 26.47 -6.98
N VAL A 323 23.55 27.10 -6.16
CA VAL A 323 23.54 27.02 -4.68
C VAL A 323 22.22 27.53 -4.09
N GLY A 324 21.62 28.59 -4.62
CA GLY A 324 20.31 29.09 -4.17
C GLY A 324 19.17 28.08 -4.41
N ALA A 325 19.13 27.46 -5.60
CA ALA A 325 18.16 26.41 -5.91
C ALA A 325 18.41 25.12 -5.10
N VAL A 326 19.68 24.81 -4.78
CA VAL A 326 20.07 23.71 -3.87
C VAL A 326 19.51 23.94 -2.49
N LEU A 327 19.81 25.10 -1.91
CA LEU A 327 19.39 25.44 -0.57
C LEU A 327 17.86 25.48 -0.52
N ALA A 328 17.19 26.03 -1.52
CA ALA A 328 15.74 26.00 -1.60
C ALA A 328 15.17 24.56 -1.66
N ALA A 329 15.75 23.65 -2.44
CA ALA A 329 15.28 22.27 -2.54
C ALA A 329 15.60 21.44 -1.29
N VAL A 330 16.78 21.59 -0.70
CA VAL A 330 17.16 20.97 0.57
C VAL A 330 16.29 21.51 1.70
N VAL A 331 16.06 22.82 1.76
CA VAL A 331 15.18 23.46 2.74
C VAL A 331 13.73 23.02 2.52
N LEU A 332 13.23 22.90 1.29
CA LEU A 332 11.87 22.44 1.04
C LEU A 332 11.67 20.98 1.43
N VAL A 333 12.64 20.12 1.14
CA VAL A 333 12.60 18.69 1.49
C VAL A 333 12.80 18.49 3.00
N ALA A 334 13.71 19.23 3.61
CA ALA A 334 13.93 19.22 5.06
C ALA A 334 12.78 19.90 5.82
N ALA A 335 12.13 20.91 5.25
CA ALA A 335 10.95 21.55 5.82
C ALA A 335 9.71 20.68 5.62
N ALA A 336 9.56 19.94 4.53
CA ALA A 336 8.47 18.99 4.34
C ALA A 336 8.63 17.74 5.22
N GLY A 337 9.84 17.18 5.27
CA GLY A 337 10.20 16.10 6.17
C GLY A 337 10.14 16.54 7.63
N GLY A 338 10.63 17.74 7.93
CA GLY A 338 10.60 18.37 9.25
C GLY A 338 9.18 18.73 9.69
N ALA A 339 8.34 19.29 8.82
CA ALA A 339 6.93 19.57 9.12
C ALA A 339 6.16 18.28 9.37
N TRP A 340 6.43 17.21 8.60
CA TRP A 340 5.86 15.90 8.87
C TRP A 340 6.34 15.34 10.21
N VAL A 341 7.66 15.35 10.43
CA VAL A 341 8.29 14.90 11.67
C VAL A 341 7.76 15.67 12.88
N VAL A 342 7.59 16.99 12.79
CA VAL A 342 7.05 17.84 13.85
C VAL A 342 5.56 17.57 14.06
N ALA A 343 4.77 17.48 12.98
CA ALA A 343 3.34 17.20 13.04
C ALA A 343 3.04 15.84 13.70
N THR A 344 3.93 14.86 13.56
CA THR A 344 3.73 13.52 14.13
C THR A 344 4.67 13.18 15.30
N ALA A 345 5.63 14.03 15.67
CA ALA A 345 6.51 13.85 16.83
C ALA A 345 5.76 13.91 18.17
N GLY A 346 4.63 14.63 18.21
CA GLY A 346 3.71 14.67 19.36
C GLY A 346 2.79 13.45 19.47
N ALA A 347 2.75 12.58 18.46
CA ALA A 347 1.95 11.36 18.48
C ALA A 347 2.74 10.22 19.14
N GLY A 348 2.82 10.22 20.47
CA GLY A 348 3.51 9.17 21.25
C GLY A 348 3.04 7.76 20.87
N SER A 349 1.75 7.60 20.58
CA SER A 349 1.17 6.33 20.10
C SER A 349 1.80 5.80 18.82
N MET A 350 2.25 6.65 17.90
CA MET A 350 2.91 6.24 16.65
C MET A 350 4.38 5.85 16.88
N ARG A 351 5.07 6.51 17.81
CA ARG A 351 6.46 6.22 18.19
C ARG A 351 6.57 4.92 19.00
N ASP A 352 5.55 4.62 19.80
CA ASP A 352 5.49 3.45 20.69
C ASP A 352 4.68 2.29 20.08
N SER A 353 4.33 2.36 18.79
CA SER A 353 3.50 1.37 18.09
C SER A 353 4.14 -0.02 17.95
N ASN A 354 5.47 -0.14 18.02
CA ASN A 354 6.19 -1.41 17.93
C ASN A 354 7.05 -1.66 19.19
N PRO A 355 7.14 -2.92 19.66
CA PRO A 355 7.99 -3.27 20.80
C PRO A 355 9.44 -2.78 20.61
N PRO A 356 10.13 -2.40 21.70
CA PRO A 356 11.57 -2.20 21.66
C PRO A 356 12.30 -3.49 21.28
N GLY A 357 13.34 -3.36 20.46
CA GLY A 357 14.26 -4.39 20.02
C GLY A 357 15.54 -4.45 20.86
N PRO A 358 16.67 -4.88 20.28
CA PRO A 358 16.86 -5.23 18.86
C PRO A 358 16.07 -6.48 18.45
N GLU A 359 15.59 -6.51 17.20
CA GLU A 359 14.84 -7.65 16.64
C GLU A 359 15.78 -8.81 16.27
N MET A 360 17.04 -8.50 15.94
CA MET A 360 18.03 -9.47 15.46
C MET A 360 19.47 -8.98 15.72
N THR A 361 20.45 -9.85 15.51
CA THR A 361 21.87 -9.49 15.63
C THR A 361 22.33 -8.61 14.46
N SER A 362 23.42 -7.86 14.64
CA SER A 362 24.02 -7.05 13.57
C SER A 362 24.42 -7.87 12.34
N SER A 363 24.91 -9.10 12.52
CA SER A 363 25.25 -9.97 11.39
C SER A 363 24.02 -10.42 10.62
N ALA A 364 22.93 -10.80 11.33
CA ALA A 364 21.66 -11.15 10.70
C ALA A 364 21.06 -9.95 9.96
N ALA A 365 21.03 -8.77 10.57
CA ALA A 365 20.53 -7.55 9.91
C ALA A 365 21.33 -7.18 8.66
N LEU A 366 22.66 -7.37 8.67
CA LEU A 366 23.48 -7.15 7.49
C LEU A 366 23.16 -8.17 6.39
N VAL A 367 22.98 -9.44 6.75
CA VAL A 367 22.55 -10.50 5.81
C VAL A 367 21.18 -10.16 5.21
N ASP A 368 20.22 -9.70 6.00
CA ASP A 368 18.89 -9.27 5.54
C ASP A 368 18.98 -8.13 4.52
N VAL A 369 19.83 -7.11 4.76
CA VAL A 369 20.02 -5.99 3.84
C VAL A 369 20.64 -6.45 2.51
N LEU A 370 21.58 -7.38 2.55
CA LEU A 370 22.31 -7.83 1.37
C LEU A 370 21.56 -8.89 0.55
N LEU A 371 20.80 -9.75 1.23
CA LEU A 371 20.14 -10.92 0.64
C LEU A 371 18.61 -10.86 0.69
N PHE A 372 18.02 -9.76 1.17
CA PHE A 372 16.59 -9.45 1.10
C PHE A 372 15.68 -10.51 1.74
N GLY A 373 16.12 -11.13 2.83
CA GLY A 373 15.35 -12.11 3.61
C GLY A 373 14.92 -11.59 4.98
N PRO A 374 14.10 -10.51 5.07
CA PRO A 374 13.80 -9.88 6.34
C PRO A 374 13.08 -10.82 7.32
N ARG A 375 13.46 -10.76 8.60
CA ARG A 375 12.85 -11.54 9.71
C ARG A 375 12.81 -13.05 9.42
N ASP A 376 13.98 -13.62 9.16
CA ASP A 376 14.19 -15.05 8.91
C ASP A 376 13.50 -15.59 7.64
N ALA A 377 13.05 -14.70 6.76
CA ALA A 377 12.56 -15.09 5.44
C ALA A 377 13.70 -15.70 4.62
N GLN A 378 13.36 -16.57 3.67
CA GLN A 378 14.35 -17.21 2.80
C GLN A 378 15.25 -16.17 2.09
N LEU A 379 16.56 -16.42 2.12
CA LEU A 379 17.57 -15.53 1.55
C LEU A 379 17.55 -15.58 0.01
N LEU A 380 17.50 -14.43 -0.63
CA LEU A 380 17.46 -14.29 -2.09
C LEU A 380 18.87 -14.15 -2.67
N TRP A 381 19.67 -15.21 -2.59
CA TRP A 381 21.09 -15.22 -3.00
C TRP A 381 21.35 -14.62 -4.39
N VAL A 382 20.60 -15.06 -5.40
CA VAL A 382 20.79 -14.63 -6.79
C VAL A 382 20.41 -13.15 -6.96
N THR A 383 19.29 -12.74 -6.36
CA THR A 383 18.82 -11.35 -6.41
C THR A 383 19.78 -10.42 -5.66
N GLY A 384 20.26 -10.83 -4.47
CA GLY A 384 21.27 -10.10 -3.71
C GLY A 384 22.57 -9.91 -4.49
N ALA A 385 23.09 -10.97 -5.11
CA ALA A 385 24.27 -10.91 -5.96
C ALA A 385 24.07 -9.96 -7.17
N LEU A 386 22.89 -9.95 -7.79
CA LEU A 386 22.57 -9.02 -8.87
C LEU A 386 22.50 -7.56 -8.39
N VAL A 387 21.98 -7.29 -7.20
CA VAL A 387 21.97 -5.94 -6.63
C VAL A 387 23.40 -5.44 -6.40
N LEU A 388 24.26 -6.27 -5.80
CA LEU A 388 25.68 -5.94 -5.59
C LEU A 388 26.43 -5.72 -6.91
N ALA A 389 26.22 -6.60 -7.90
CA ALA A 389 26.76 -6.40 -9.25
C ALA A 389 26.20 -5.11 -9.89
N GLY A 390 24.94 -4.78 -9.62
CA GLY A 390 24.26 -3.56 -10.06
C GLY A 390 24.92 -2.29 -9.52
N ILE A 391 25.34 -2.30 -8.25
CA ILE A 391 26.13 -1.22 -7.65
C ILE A 391 27.43 -1.02 -8.45
N VAL A 392 28.15 -2.11 -8.74
CA VAL A 392 29.38 -2.04 -9.55
C VAL A 392 29.10 -1.52 -10.96
N VAL A 393 28.04 -1.99 -11.63
CA VAL A 393 27.65 -1.52 -12.96
C VAL A 393 27.35 -0.01 -12.95
N VAL A 394 26.63 0.48 -11.94
CA VAL A 394 26.34 1.92 -11.82
C VAL A 394 27.62 2.72 -11.57
N LEU A 395 28.51 2.24 -10.70
CA LEU A 395 29.81 2.89 -10.42
C LEU A 395 30.73 2.97 -11.65
N VAL A 396 30.67 1.98 -12.54
CA VAL A 396 31.55 1.91 -13.71
C VAL A 396 30.92 2.59 -14.94
N ARG A 397 29.63 2.34 -15.21
CA ARG A 397 28.96 2.73 -16.47
C ARG A 397 27.98 3.90 -16.32
N HIS A 398 27.44 4.13 -15.13
CA HIS A 398 26.40 5.15 -14.90
C HIS A 398 26.79 6.14 -13.79
N ARG A 399 28.02 6.64 -13.80
CA ARG A 399 28.58 7.55 -12.78
C ARG A 399 27.76 8.82 -12.52
N ARG A 400 26.87 9.20 -13.44
CA ARG A 400 25.93 10.32 -13.26
C ARG A 400 24.77 9.97 -12.32
N GLN A 401 24.67 8.73 -11.86
CA GLN A 401 23.54 8.15 -11.15
C GLN A 401 23.96 7.49 -9.82
N LEU A 402 25.08 7.90 -9.21
CA LEU A 402 25.55 7.30 -7.94
C LEU A 402 24.60 7.59 -6.76
N TRP A 403 23.66 8.51 -6.92
CA TRP A 403 22.55 8.71 -5.98
C TRP A 403 21.79 7.40 -5.71
N LEU A 404 21.74 6.48 -6.69
CA LEU A 404 20.98 5.23 -6.56
C LEU A 404 21.63 4.25 -5.56
N PRO A 405 22.93 3.87 -5.67
CA PRO A 405 23.64 3.16 -4.61
C PRO A 405 23.62 3.89 -3.26
N VAL A 406 23.72 5.23 -3.24
CA VAL A 406 23.64 6.00 -1.99
C VAL A 406 22.27 5.86 -1.35
N ALA A 407 21.18 5.94 -2.12
CA ALA A 407 19.82 5.73 -1.61
C ALA A 407 19.63 4.30 -1.07
N PHE A 408 20.22 3.29 -1.73
CA PHE A 408 20.25 1.92 -1.22
C PHE A 408 20.95 1.85 0.15
N VAL A 409 22.13 2.45 0.30
CA VAL A 409 22.87 2.46 1.57
C VAL A 409 22.13 3.24 2.66
N VAL A 410 21.50 4.37 2.33
CA VAL A 410 20.73 5.16 3.30
C VAL A 410 19.55 4.36 3.84
N VAL A 411 18.74 3.75 2.97
CA VAL A 411 17.58 2.97 3.40
C VAL A 411 17.99 1.67 4.08
N GLY A 412 19.01 0.98 3.56
CA GLY A 412 19.56 -0.23 4.17
C GLY A 412 20.16 0.03 5.55
N GLY A 413 20.80 1.19 5.72
CA GLY A 413 21.28 1.67 7.02
C GLY A 413 20.14 1.95 8.00
N LEU A 414 19.05 2.58 7.56
CA LEU A 414 17.87 2.78 8.41
C LEU A 414 17.25 1.44 8.84
N TYR A 415 17.14 0.46 7.93
CA TYR A 415 16.70 -0.89 8.26
C TYR A 415 17.63 -1.53 9.29
N PHE A 416 18.94 -1.52 9.03
CA PHE A 416 19.95 -2.10 9.91
C PHE A 416 19.91 -1.50 11.31
N LEU A 417 19.85 -0.17 11.41
CA LEU A 417 19.75 0.53 12.68
C LEU A 417 18.47 0.09 13.42
N ASN A 418 17.32 0.06 12.75
CA ASN A 418 16.06 -0.34 13.38
C ASN A 418 16.06 -1.81 13.82
N ALA A 419 16.64 -2.70 13.02
CA ALA A 419 16.60 -4.14 13.26
C ALA A 419 17.62 -4.60 14.32
N ALA A 420 18.84 -4.06 14.29
CA ALA A 420 19.96 -4.54 15.12
C ALA A 420 20.41 -3.60 16.23
N VAL A 421 20.06 -2.31 16.17
CA VAL A 421 20.49 -1.33 17.18
C VAL A 421 19.32 -0.89 18.08
N ASP A 422 18.21 -0.45 17.48
CA ASP A 422 16.98 0.03 18.16
C ASP A 422 17.21 0.97 19.38
N SER A 423 18.25 1.80 19.34
CA SER A 423 18.50 2.82 20.37
C SER A 423 17.42 3.92 20.38
N SER A 424 17.34 4.72 21.44
CA SER A 424 16.44 5.89 21.49
C SER A 424 16.65 6.86 20.31
N THR A 425 17.90 7.08 19.90
CA THR A 425 18.27 7.86 18.71
C THR A 425 17.83 7.17 17.43
N THR A 426 18.04 5.85 17.31
CA THR A 426 17.54 5.06 16.16
C THR A 426 16.03 5.21 16.01
N ARG A 427 15.29 5.08 17.11
CA ARG A 427 13.82 5.20 17.11
C ARG A 427 13.38 6.62 16.79
N LEU A 428 14.16 7.64 17.12
CA LEU A 428 13.91 9.01 16.67
C LEU A 428 14.17 9.21 15.16
N LEU A 429 15.03 8.41 14.54
CA LEU A 429 15.28 8.46 13.10
C LEU A 429 14.30 7.62 12.28
N THR A 430 13.82 6.51 12.85
CA THR A 430 13.06 5.47 12.13
C THR A 430 11.56 5.45 12.43
N TRP A 431 11.09 6.23 13.41
CA TRP A 431 9.66 6.36 13.71
C TRP A 431 8.78 6.87 12.56
N PRO A 432 9.25 7.59 11.52
CA PRO A 432 8.39 7.89 10.37
C PRO A 432 7.89 6.61 9.66
N TRP A 433 8.63 5.50 9.82
CA TRP A 433 8.20 4.15 9.45
C TRP A 433 7.77 3.34 10.66
N TYR A 434 7.27 4.00 11.71
CA TYR A 434 6.69 3.43 12.92
C TYR A 434 7.65 2.53 13.69
N ASN A 435 8.97 2.71 13.54
CA ASN A 435 10.00 1.80 14.06
C ASN A 435 9.74 0.34 13.62
N ASN A 436 9.22 0.16 12.41
CA ASN A 436 8.79 -1.14 11.89
C ASN A 436 9.73 -1.60 10.76
N THR A 437 10.53 -2.64 11.02
CA THR A 437 11.51 -3.17 10.06
C THR A 437 10.88 -3.61 8.72
N PRO A 438 9.67 -4.21 8.65
CA PRO A 438 9.02 -4.52 7.37
C PRO A 438 8.82 -3.30 6.47
N ARG A 439 8.50 -2.13 7.06
CA ARG A 439 8.28 -0.90 6.30
C ARG A 439 9.54 -0.38 5.60
N LEU A 440 10.69 -0.57 6.24
CA LEU A 440 12.00 -0.21 5.70
C LEU A 440 12.53 -1.26 4.73
N ALA A 441 12.31 -2.55 4.99
CA ALA A 441 12.66 -3.64 4.08
C ALA A 441 11.95 -3.50 2.73
N ALA A 442 10.66 -3.16 2.73
CA ALA A 442 9.91 -2.87 1.52
C ALA A 442 10.45 -1.65 0.77
N LEU A 443 10.78 -0.56 1.48
CA LEU A 443 11.32 0.64 0.87
C LEU A 443 12.69 0.40 0.21
N LEU A 444 13.51 -0.48 0.79
CA LEU A 444 14.82 -0.86 0.25
C LEU A 444 14.73 -1.49 -1.15
N VAL A 445 13.59 -2.13 -1.47
CA VAL A 445 13.36 -2.77 -2.76
C VAL A 445 13.38 -1.76 -3.91
N ALA A 446 12.91 -0.52 -3.71
CA ALA A 446 12.85 0.48 -4.79
C ALA A 446 14.22 0.77 -5.45
N PRO A 447 15.28 1.15 -4.72
CA PRO A 447 16.60 1.29 -5.31
C PRO A 447 17.21 -0.06 -5.72
N ALA A 448 16.97 -1.14 -4.95
CA ALA A 448 17.51 -2.46 -5.24
C ALA A 448 17.03 -3.04 -6.59
N ALA A 449 15.74 -2.88 -6.92
CA ALA A 449 15.18 -3.37 -8.18
C ALA A 449 15.84 -2.70 -9.40
N VAL A 450 16.13 -1.40 -9.33
CA VAL A 450 16.83 -0.68 -10.40
C VAL A 450 18.30 -1.11 -10.50
N LEU A 451 18.96 -1.37 -9.37
CA LEU A 451 20.33 -1.91 -9.34
C LEU A 451 20.40 -3.31 -9.97
N ALA A 452 19.50 -4.21 -9.58
CA ALA A 452 19.39 -5.55 -10.18
C ALA A 452 19.12 -5.48 -11.69
N ALA A 453 18.27 -4.55 -12.13
CA ALA A 453 18.02 -4.31 -13.55
C ALA A 453 19.28 -3.85 -14.30
N ALA A 454 20.12 -3.01 -13.67
CA ALA A 454 21.40 -2.59 -14.24
C ALA A 454 22.35 -3.78 -14.46
N ALA A 455 22.43 -4.70 -13.49
CA ALA A 455 23.24 -5.91 -13.61
C ALA A 455 22.73 -6.82 -14.74
N LEU A 456 21.43 -7.11 -14.76
CA LEU A 456 20.81 -7.95 -15.80
C LEU A 456 21.01 -7.36 -17.21
N ALA A 457 20.81 -6.06 -17.38
CA ALA A 457 21.06 -5.39 -18.66
C ALA A 457 22.55 -5.47 -19.07
N ALA A 458 23.47 -5.34 -18.12
CA ALA A 458 24.91 -5.50 -18.39
C ALA A 458 25.28 -6.94 -18.78
N VAL A 459 24.61 -7.95 -18.22
CA VAL A 459 24.76 -9.36 -18.63
C VAL A 459 24.28 -9.55 -20.06
N VAL A 460 23.13 -8.99 -20.45
CA VAL A 460 22.63 -9.02 -21.84
C VAL A 460 23.66 -8.42 -22.80
N ASP A 461 24.22 -7.26 -22.46
CA ASP A 461 25.28 -6.65 -23.27
C ASP A 461 26.54 -7.54 -23.37
N GLY A 462 26.92 -8.19 -22.28
CA GLY A 462 28.04 -9.14 -22.24
C GLY A 462 27.82 -10.34 -23.16
N VAL A 463 26.65 -10.98 -23.07
CA VAL A 463 26.25 -12.09 -23.94
C VAL A 463 26.30 -11.68 -25.41
N ARG A 464 25.78 -10.51 -25.75
CA ARG A 464 25.81 -9.99 -27.13
C ARG A 464 27.23 -9.77 -27.64
N ARG A 465 28.11 -9.20 -26.82
CA ARG A 465 29.53 -8.98 -27.18
C ARG A 465 30.27 -10.29 -27.38
N LEU A 466 30.05 -11.28 -26.51
CA LEU A 466 30.66 -12.60 -26.63
C LEU A 466 30.15 -13.38 -27.85
N ALA A 467 28.85 -13.28 -28.14
CA ALA A 467 28.26 -13.91 -29.32
C ALA A 467 28.80 -13.30 -30.62
N ALA A 468 28.94 -11.96 -30.65
CA ALA A 468 29.58 -11.25 -31.76
C ALA A 468 31.05 -11.62 -31.95
N SER A 469 31.84 -11.74 -30.86
CA SER A 469 33.25 -12.14 -30.95
C SER A 469 33.44 -13.57 -31.46
N ARG A 470 32.42 -14.43 -31.32
CA ARG A 470 32.36 -15.78 -31.88
C ARG A 470 31.71 -15.86 -33.27
N ARG A 471 31.54 -14.71 -33.95
CA ARG A 471 30.88 -14.59 -35.27
C ARG A 471 29.46 -15.17 -35.33
N ARG A 472 28.75 -15.19 -34.19
CA ARG A 472 27.35 -15.64 -34.06
C ARG A 472 26.51 -14.52 -33.45
N PRO A 473 26.27 -13.40 -34.16
CA PRO A 473 25.58 -12.26 -33.59
C PRO A 473 24.16 -12.65 -33.16
N VAL A 474 23.81 -12.37 -31.91
CA VAL A 474 22.47 -12.57 -31.37
C VAL A 474 21.78 -11.22 -31.28
N GLY A 475 20.54 -11.14 -31.80
CA GLY A 475 19.71 -9.94 -31.68
C GLY A 475 19.45 -9.57 -30.22
N VAL A 476 19.31 -8.27 -29.94
CA VAL A 476 19.10 -7.79 -28.56
C VAL A 476 17.90 -8.43 -27.88
N THR A 477 16.81 -8.66 -28.61
CA THR A 477 15.60 -9.29 -28.11
C THR A 477 15.85 -10.75 -27.70
N ALA A 478 16.56 -11.53 -28.53
CA ALA A 478 16.88 -12.92 -28.24
C ALA A 478 17.84 -13.05 -27.05
N ALA A 479 18.87 -12.21 -26.97
CA ALA A 479 19.77 -12.17 -25.82
C ALA A 479 19.04 -11.76 -24.53
N THR A 480 18.15 -10.78 -24.62
CA THR A 480 17.31 -10.35 -23.48
C THR A 480 16.40 -11.48 -23.04
N ALA A 481 15.66 -12.11 -23.95
CA ALA A 481 14.79 -13.22 -23.65
C ALA A 481 15.55 -14.39 -23.01
N GLY A 482 16.73 -14.75 -23.56
CA GLY A 482 17.57 -15.82 -23.00
C GLY A 482 18.08 -15.53 -21.59
N VAL A 483 18.59 -14.32 -21.32
CA VAL A 483 19.07 -13.94 -19.99
C VAL A 483 17.93 -13.85 -18.98
N LEU A 484 16.80 -13.26 -19.37
CA LEU A 484 15.65 -13.14 -18.48
C LEU A 484 14.96 -14.48 -18.24
N ALA A 485 14.90 -15.36 -19.24
CA ALA A 485 14.44 -16.74 -19.07
C ALA A 485 15.38 -17.51 -18.13
N ALA A 486 16.69 -17.38 -18.28
CA ALA A 486 17.65 -18.01 -17.36
C ALA A 486 17.50 -17.46 -15.93
N TYR A 487 17.35 -16.15 -15.77
CA TYR A 487 17.07 -15.53 -14.48
C TYR A 487 15.78 -16.06 -13.86
N LEU A 488 14.69 -16.10 -14.64
CA LEU A 488 13.42 -16.67 -14.20
C LEU A 488 13.59 -18.13 -13.82
N LEU A 489 14.22 -18.97 -14.64
CA LEU A 489 14.41 -20.40 -14.34
C LEU A 489 15.19 -20.62 -13.02
N VAL A 490 16.21 -19.80 -12.77
CA VAL A 490 17.00 -19.86 -11.53
C VAL A 490 16.22 -19.37 -10.32
N THR A 491 15.29 -18.42 -10.49
CA THR A 491 14.52 -17.80 -9.39
C THR A 491 13.11 -18.36 -9.20
N LEU A 492 12.53 -19.02 -10.20
CA LEU A 492 11.15 -19.52 -10.25
C LEU A 492 10.85 -20.54 -9.15
N GLY A 493 11.83 -21.34 -8.74
CA GLY A 493 11.70 -22.25 -7.60
C GLY A 493 11.84 -21.49 -6.28
N ALA A 494 13.08 -21.09 -5.97
CA ALA A 494 13.43 -20.55 -4.65
C ALA A 494 12.74 -19.22 -4.31
N SER A 495 12.66 -18.26 -5.25
CA SER A 495 12.05 -16.97 -4.97
C SER A 495 10.52 -17.07 -4.90
N THR A 496 9.87 -17.82 -5.78
CA THR A 496 8.41 -18.02 -5.70
C THR A 496 8.03 -18.75 -4.41
N GLN A 497 8.78 -19.80 -4.03
CA GLN A 497 8.58 -20.48 -2.76
C GLN A 497 8.78 -19.53 -1.58
N ALA A 498 9.84 -18.70 -1.58
CA ALA A 498 10.05 -17.68 -0.56
C ALA A 498 8.87 -16.69 -0.45
N HIS A 499 8.32 -16.24 -1.59
CA HIS A 499 7.18 -15.32 -1.62
C HIS A 499 5.93 -15.98 -1.06
N GLN A 500 5.68 -17.25 -1.43
CA GLN A 500 4.54 -18.03 -0.96
C GLN A 500 4.66 -18.33 0.54
N GLU A 501 5.82 -18.77 1.01
CA GLU A 501 6.07 -19.05 2.43
C GLU A 501 5.90 -17.80 3.30
N LEU A 502 6.36 -16.64 2.82
CA LEU A 502 6.20 -15.38 3.54
C LEU A 502 4.73 -14.95 3.61
N LEU A 503 3.94 -15.22 2.57
CA LEU A 503 2.56 -14.75 2.46
C LEU A 503 1.52 -15.72 3.05
N THR A 504 1.79 -17.03 2.99
CA THR A 504 0.88 -18.11 3.40
C THR A 504 0.32 -17.95 4.81
N PRO A 505 1.11 -17.57 5.84
CA PRO A 505 0.61 -17.40 7.20
C PRO A 505 -0.55 -16.41 7.29
N PHE A 506 -0.55 -15.36 6.46
CA PHE A 506 -1.61 -14.34 6.48
C PHE A 506 -2.90 -14.83 5.84
N PHE A 507 -2.86 -15.72 4.85
CA PHE A 507 -4.08 -16.24 4.22
C PHE A 507 -4.53 -17.59 4.81
N ASN A 508 -3.80 -18.09 5.82
CA ASN A 508 -4.15 -19.31 6.51
C ASN A 508 -5.32 -19.08 7.48
N GLN A 509 -6.49 -19.57 7.11
CA GLN A 509 -7.71 -19.43 7.91
C GLN A 509 -7.98 -20.62 8.86
N ARG A 510 -6.97 -21.45 9.16
CA ARG A 510 -7.12 -22.54 10.13
C ARG A 510 -7.40 -21.98 11.54
N ALA A 511 -8.31 -22.64 12.25
CA ALA A 511 -8.68 -22.26 13.62
C ALA A 511 -7.44 -22.19 14.53
N GLY A 512 -7.33 -21.13 15.33
CA GLY A 512 -6.20 -20.85 16.24
C GLY A 512 -5.12 -19.90 15.68
N TYR A 513 -5.03 -19.75 14.36
CA TYR A 513 -4.14 -18.80 13.69
C TYR A 513 -4.87 -17.61 13.05
N ALA A 514 -6.15 -17.78 12.72
CA ALA A 514 -6.99 -16.78 12.09
C ALA A 514 -7.68 -15.85 13.09
N TRP A 515 -7.96 -14.60 12.69
CA TRP A 515 -8.83 -13.70 13.45
C TRP A 515 -10.31 -14.08 13.29
N VAL A 516 -10.66 -14.62 12.12
CA VAL A 516 -11.96 -15.19 11.82
C VAL A 516 -11.80 -16.28 10.75
N SER A 517 -12.39 -17.45 10.97
CA SER A 517 -12.40 -18.53 9.98
C SER A 517 -13.50 -18.35 8.92
N ASN A 518 -13.37 -19.02 7.77
CA ASN A 518 -14.44 -19.08 6.76
C ASN A 518 -15.79 -19.58 7.32
N GLY A 519 -15.75 -20.56 8.24
CA GLY A 519 -16.95 -21.05 8.92
C GLY A 519 -17.61 -19.98 9.78
N GLU A 520 -16.81 -19.18 10.49
CA GLU A 520 -17.27 -18.04 11.27
C GLU A 520 -17.82 -16.93 10.38
N LEU A 521 -17.17 -16.58 9.27
CA LEU A 521 -17.70 -15.61 8.30
C LEU A 521 -19.06 -16.04 7.74
N SER A 522 -19.24 -17.33 7.43
CA SER A 522 -20.52 -17.90 6.98
C SER A 522 -21.61 -17.83 8.07
N ALA A 523 -21.24 -18.10 9.33
CA ALA A 523 -22.12 -17.95 10.47
C ALA A 523 -22.56 -16.48 10.67
N LEU A 524 -21.63 -15.53 10.63
CA LEU A 524 -21.90 -14.10 10.74
C LEU A 524 -22.81 -13.60 9.61
N ARG A 525 -22.63 -14.07 8.36
CA ARG A 525 -23.55 -13.79 7.23
C ARG A 525 -24.97 -14.27 7.53
N THR A 526 -25.10 -15.45 8.12
CA THR A 526 -26.39 -16.05 8.45
C THR A 526 -27.09 -15.29 9.57
N LEU A 527 -26.36 -14.88 10.61
CA LEU A 527 -26.90 -14.05 11.69
C LEU A 527 -27.26 -12.64 11.20
N GLY A 528 -26.42 -12.06 10.34
CA GLY A 528 -26.65 -10.74 9.73
C GLY A 528 -27.98 -10.63 8.99
N ARG A 529 -28.42 -11.70 8.31
CA ARG A 529 -29.73 -11.75 7.61
C ARG A 529 -30.93 -11.73 8.56
N LYS A 530 -30.74 -12.08 9.84
CA LYS A 530 -31.79 -12.07 10.87
C LYS A 530 -31.88 -10.74 11.61
N LEU A 531 -30.92 -9.84 11.39
CA LEU A 531 -30.86 -8.54 12.05
C LEU A 531 -31.67 -7.47 11.29
N PRO A 532 -32.47 -6.66 11.99
CA PRO A 532 -33.06 -5.44 11.44
C PRO A 532 -32.01 -4.53 10.80
N ALA A 533 -32.41 -3.73 9.80
CA ALA A 533 -31.48 -2.86 9.07
C ALA A 533 -30.86 -1.77 9.95
N ASP A 534 -31.61 -1.29 10.94
CA ASP A 534 -31.23 -0.27 11.91
C ASP A 534 -30.52 -0.82 13.15
N ALA A 535 -30.38 -2.15 13.27
CA ALA A 535 -29.75 -2.76 14.42
C ALA A 535 -28.30 -2.27 14.62
N VAL A 536 -28.00 -1.84 15.84
CA VAL A 536 -26.64 -1.73 16.37
C VAL A 536 -26.38 -2.93 17.26
N VAL A 537 -25.39 -3.72 16.86
CA VAL A 537 -24.95 -4.92 17.57
C VAL A 537 -23.77 -4.54 18.45
N ALA A 538 -23.73 -5.04 19.69
CA ALA A 538 -22.54 -5.00 20.52
C ALA A 538 -21.82 -6.35 20.42
N GLU A 539 -20.50 -6.30 20.21
CA GLU A 539 -19.69 -7.49 19.94
C GLU A 539 -18.25 -7.28 20.42
N ASN A 540 -17.47 -8.36 20.50
CA ASN A 540 -16.07 -8.24 20.88
C ASN A 540 -15.18 -8.26 19.62
N PRO A 541 -14.37 -7.21 19.36
CA PRO A 541 -13.51 -7.18 18.18
C PRO A 541 -12.42 -8.27 18.20
N TYR A 542 -12.06 -8.79 19.38
CA TYR A 542 -11.01 -9.80 19.55
C TYR A 542 -11.47 -11.24 19.33
N ASN A 543 -12.78 -11.50 19.14
CA ASN A 543 -13.32 -12.82 18.81
C ASN A 543 -14.01 -12.89 17.43
N GLY A 544 -13.66 -11.95 16.55
CA GLY A 544 -14.17 -11.88 15.19
C GLY A 544 -15.54 -11.19 15.05
N GLY A 545 -16.17 -10.73 16.14
CA GLY A 545 -17.50 -10.12 16.10
C GLY A 545 -17.63 -8.94 15.12
N SER A 546 -16.63 -8.05 15.06
CA SER A 546 -16.64 -6.87 14.17
C SER A 546 -16.69 -7.23 12.67
N TYR A 547 -16.36 -8.46 12.28
CA TYR A 547 -16.53 -8.94 10.90
C TYR A 547 -18.00 -9.07 10.50
N LEU A 548 -18.95 -9.00 11.45
CA LEU A 548 -20.38 -8.94 11.14
C LEU A 548 -20.69 -7.77 10.19
N TYR A 549 -20.10 -6.60 10.42
CA TYR A 549 -20.30 -5.43 9.55
C TYR A 549 -19.77 -5.68 8.14
N LEU A 550 -18.60 -6.30 8.03
CA LEU A 550 -17.96 -6.66 6.76
C LEU A 550 -18.84 -7.58 5.92
N VAL A 551 -19.51 -8.55 6.53
CA VAL A 551 -20.27 -9.55 5.77
C VAL A 551 -21.76 -9.24 5.60
N SER A 552 -22.34 -8.43 6.49
CA SER A 552 -23.79 -8.17 6.52
C SER A 552 -24.17 -6.70 6.35
N GLY A 553 -23.26 -5.78 6.67
CA GLY A 553 -23.49 -4.33 6.61
C GLY A 553 -24.27 -3.82 7.81
N ARG A 554 -24.55 -4.68 8.80
CA ARG A 554 -25.19 -4.30 10.06
C ARG A 554 -24.20 -3.59 10.96
N ARG A 555 -24.65 -2.51 11.60
CA ARG A 555 -23.81 -1.67 12.44
C ARG A 555 -23.34 -2.46 13.65
N VAL A 556 -22.05 -2.33 13.92
CA VAL A 556 -21.35 -2.92 15.05
C VAL A 556 -20.92 -1.78 15.97
N LEU A 557 -20.97 -2.01 17.28
CA LEU A 557 -20.67 -1.01 18.29
C LEU A 557 -19.16 -0.74 18.34
N PHE A 558 -18.36 -1.79 18.24
CA PHE A 558 -16.91 -1.74 18.24
C PHE A 558 -16.40 -2.02 16.82
N THR A 559 -16.09 -0.94 16.11
CA THR A 559 -15.82 -0.93 14.67
C THR A 559 -14.52 -1.61 14.26
N SER A 560 -13.56 -1.70 15.17
CA SER A 560 -12.32 -2.46 15.05
C SER A 560 -11.65 -2.68 16.42
N GLU A 561 -10.60 -3.51 16.46
CA GLU A 561 -9.76 -3.72 17.64
C GLU A 561 -8.96 -2.47 18.07
N LYS A 562 -8.91 -1.46 17.18
CA LYS A 562 -8.24 -0.16 17.37
C LYS A 562 -9.21 1.02 17.41
N ALA A 563 -10.51 0.76 17.48
CA ALA A 563 -11.52 1.82 17.58
C ALA A 563 -11.26 2.72 18.78
N SER A 564 -11.58 4.01 18.65
CA SER A 564 -11.49 4.95 19.78
C SER A 564 -12.42 4.49 20.91
N THR A 565 -11.94 4.56 22.15
CA THR A 565 -12.70 4.11 23.32
C THR A 565 -13.22 5.31 24.10
N THR A 566 -14.41 5.78 23.73
CA THR A 566 -15.17 6.72 24.57
C THR A 566 -15.52 6.05 25.91
N ASP A 567 -15.84 6.84 26.92
CA ASP A 567 -16.16 6.27 28.24
C ASP A 567 -17.42 5.40 28.20
N ASP A 568 -18.40 5.74 27.36
CA ASP A 568 -19.55 4.88 27.07
C ASP A 568 -19.14 3.55 26.45
N LEU A 569 -18.27 3.55 25.43
CA LEU A 569 -17.77 2.32 24.81
C LEU A 569 -16.98 1.46 25.82
N LYS A 570 -16.18 2.07 26.69
CA LYS A 570 -15.46 1.34 27.76
C LYS A 570 -16.43 0.74 28.77
N LEU A 571 -17.45 1.50 29.18
CA LEU A 571 -18.47 1.05 30.12
C LEU A 571 -19.26 -0.13 29.56
N LEU A 572 -19.76 0.00 28.33
CA LEU A 572 -20.51 -1.07 27.67
C LEU A 572 -19.63 -2.30 27.41
N GLY A 573 -18.37 -2.14 27.02
CA GLY A 573 -17.46 -3.29 26.88
C GLY A 573 -17.34 -4.09 28.18
N ARG A 574 -17.13 -3.40 29.31
CA ARG A 574 -16.87 -4.06 30.61
C ARG A 574 -18.13 -4.59 31.29
N SER A 575 -19.28 -3.95 31.08
CA SER A 575 -20.42 -4.09 31.99
C SER A 575 -21.79 -4.16 31.30
N LEU A 576 -21.87 -4.43 29.98
CA LEU A 576 -23.17 -4.51 29.28
C LEU A 576 -24.13 -5.55 29.87
N ASP A 577 -23.63 -6.62 30.49
CA ASP A 577 -24.41 -7.62 31.23
C ASP A 577 -25.23 -7.00 32.37
N GLN A 578 -24.84 -5.83 32.87
CA GLN A 578 -25.51 -5.09 33.94
C GLN A 578 -26.57 -4.10 33.45
N ILE A 579 -26.93 -4.10 32.17
CA ILE A 579 -27.91 -3.16 31.57
C ILE A 579 -29.26 -3.09 32.31
N GLY A 580 -29.68 -4.18 32.95
CA GLY A 580 -30.91 -4.27 33.76
C GLY A 580 -30.78 -3.87 35.23
N ARG A 581 -29.57 -3.55 35.71
CA ARG A 581 -29.27 -3.24 37.11
C ARG A 581 -28.59 -1.89 37.30
N ASP A 582 -27.79 -1.46 36.32
CA ASP A 582 -27.04 -0.21 36.34
C ASP A 582 -27.67 0.83 35.38
N PRO A 583 -28.27 1.91 35.91
CA PRO A 583 -28.83 2.98 35.08
C PRO A 583 -27.81 3.67 34.16
N GLN A 584 -26.52 3.71 34.53
CA GLN A 584 -25.47 4.30 33.70
C GLN A 584 -25.20 3.44 32.47
N VAL A 585 -25.13 2.11 32.63
CA VAL A 585 -24.99 1.16 31.52
C VAL A 585 -26.19 1.26 30.59
N CYS A 586 -27.41 1.31 31.14
CA CYS A 586 -28.61 1.48 30.32
C CYS A 586 -28.63 2.82 29.58
N ALA A 587 -28.26 3.92 30.23
CA ALA A 587 -28.18 5.23 29.59
C ALA A 587 -27.15 5.25 28.45
N ALA A 588 -25.97 4.64 28.64
CA ALA A 588 -24.96 4.51 27.59
C ALA A 588 -25.45 3.63 26.42
N ALA A 589 -26.10 2.50 26.71
CA ALA A 589 -26.66 1.62 25.68
C ALA A 589 -27.75 2.34 24.85
N ARG A 590 -28.60 3.15 25.50
CA ARG A 590 -29.59 4.00 24.80
C ARG A 590 -28.94 5.08 23.94
N ARG A 591 -27.93 5.80 24.45
CA ARG A 591 -27.19 6.82 23.68
C ARG A 591 -26.52 6.25 22.44
N LEU A 592 -25.98 5.04 22.54
CA LEU A 592 -25.32 4.34 21.44
C LEU A 592 -26.26 3.41 20.65
N HIS A 593 -27.56 3.47 20.93
CA HIS A 593 -28.62 2.71 20.25
C HIS A 593 -28.39 1.19 20.19
N VAL A 594 -27.76 0.62 21.22
CA VAL A 594 -27.48 -0.82 21.29
C VAL A 594 -28.80 -1.59 21.35
N SER A 595 -29.00 -2.44 20.34
CA SER A 595 -30.26 -3.18 20.13
C SER A 595 -30.06 -4.70 20.27
N HIS A 596 -28.86 -5.18 19.98
CA HIS A 596 -28.52 -6.59 19.94
C HIS A 596 -27.11 -6.81 20.50
N VAL A 597 -26.83 -8.03 20.94
CA VAL A 597 -25.50 -8.46 21.38
C VAL A 597 -25.12 -9.74 20.67
N LEU A 598 -23.90 -9.79 20.15
CA LEU A 598 -23.31 -10.97 19.54
C LEU A 598 -22.22 -11.52 20.47
N THR A 599 -22.37 -12.77 20.89
CA THR A 599 -21.42 -13.47 21.74
C THR A 599 -20.87 -14.74 21.08
N GLY A 600 -19.83 -15.31 21.69
CA GLY A 600 -19.14 -16.49 21.16
C GLY A 600 -18.02 -16.12 20.18
N GLY A 601 -17.69 -17.00 19.24
CA GLY A 601 -16.49 -16.86 18.40
C GLY A 601 -15.21 -17.29 19.13
N HIS A 602 -14.14 -17.53 18.37
CA HIS A 602 -12.84 -17.88 18.94
C HIS A 602 -11.99 -16.62 19.16
N SER A 603 -11.34 -16.51 20.32
CA SER A 603 -10.39 -15.42 20.56
C SER A 603 -9.21 -15.51 19.59
N SER A 604 -8.78 -14.37 19.06
CA SER A 604 -7.55 -14.29 18.30
C SER A 604 -6.34 -14.59 19.20
N THR A 605 -5.28 -15.14 18.59
CA THR A 605 -4.03 -15.56 19.25
C THR A 605 -3.26 -14.38 19.86
N PHE A 606 -3.69 -13.12 19.60
CA PHE A 606 -2.98 -11.89 19.96
C PHE A 606 -3.47 -11.20 21.26
N GLY A 607 -4.39 -11.78 22.05
CA GLY A 607 -4.66 -11.16 23.35
C GLY A 607 -5.80 -11.71 24.21
N PRO A 608 -5.58 -12.79 24.99
CA PRO A 608 -6.49 -13.21 26.06
C PRO A 608 -6.74 -12.11 27.11
N SER A 609 -5.76 -11.21 27.32
CA SER A 609 -5.88 -10.08 28.27
C SER A 609 -6.70 -8.90 27.71
N ARG A 610 -6.74 -8.72 26.38
CA ARG A 610 -7.49 -7.64 25.74
C ARG A 610 -8.96 -8.01 25.57
N GLU A 611 -9.25 -9.29 25.38
CA GLU A 611 -10.60 -9.84 25.36
C GLU A 611 -11.37 -9.50 26.66
N LYS A 612 -10.69 -9.56 27.82
CA LYS A 612 -11.27 -9.23 29.13
C LYS A 612 -11.83 -7.81 29.24
N ARG A 613 -11.41 -6.88 28.37
CA ARG A 613 -11.99 -5.52 28.33
C ARG A 613 -13.45 -5.52 27.88
N TYR A 614 -13.90 -6.62 27.27
CA TYR A 614 -15.23 -6.83 26.74
C TYR A 614 -16.01 -7.90 27.52
N ALA A 615 -15.62 -8.17 28.77
CA ALA A 615 -16.20 -9.25 29.59
C ALA A 615 -17.72 -9.12 29.78
N GLY A 616 -18.25 -7.90 29.83
CA GLY A 616 -19.69 -7.65 29.95
C GLY A 616 -20.49 -8.12 28.74
N LEU A 617 -19.86 -8.28 27.57
CA LEU A 617 -20.53 -8.85 26.39
C LEU A 617 -20.66 -10.37 26.50
N SER A 618 -19.67 -11.06 27.08
CA SER A 618 -19.68 -12.52 27.19
C SER A 618 -20.68 -13.03 28.23
N ALA A 619 -21.01 -12.22 29.24
CA ALA A 619 -21.88 -12.60 30.34
C ALA A 619 -23.39 -12.36 30.09
N VAL A 620 -23.79 -11.78 28.96
CA VAL A 620 -25.19 -11.39 28.69
C VAL A 620 -26.19 -12.55 28.70
N SER A 621 -25.75 -13.79 28.44
CA SER A 621 -26.62 -14.97 28.51
C SER A 621 -27.15 -15.28 29.91
N LEU A 622 -26.55 -14.68 30.94
CA LEU A 622 -26.93 -14.86 32.34
C LEU A 622 -27.96 -13.82 32.81
N SER A 623 -28.24 -12.79 32.01
CA SER A 623 -29.17 -11.71 32.38
C SER A 623 -30.53 -11.88 31.70
N PRO A 624 -31.66 -11.70 32.42
CA PRO A 624 -33.01 -11.76 31.84
C PRO A 624 -33.30 -10.63 30.86
N THR A 625 -32.47 -9.57 30.81
CA THR A 625 -32.60 -8.43 29.90
C THR A 625 -32.22 -8.73 28.45
N PHE A 626 -31.71 -9.93 28.16
CA PHE A 626 -31.33 -10.35 26.82
C PHE A 626 -32.11 -11.58 26.40
N LYS A 627 -32.84 -11.46 25.28
CA LYS A 627 -33.59 -12.59 24.70
C LYS A 627 -32.81 -13.19 23.55
N TYR A 628 -32.57 -14.50 23.61
CA TYR A 628 -31.95 -15.23 22.52
C TYR A 628 -32.76 -15.11 21.22
N VAL A 629 -32.07 -14.82 20.10
CA VAL A 629 -32.67 -14.69 18.76
C VAL A 629 -32.27 -15.86 17.88
N ALA A 630 -30.96 -16.13 17.77
CA ALA A 630 -30.44 -17.14 16.86
C ALA A 630 -28.98 -17.52 17.18
N GLY A 631 -28.56 -18.67 16.69
CA GLY A 631 -27.19 -19.16 16.74
C GLY A 631 -26.75 -19.66 15.37
N ALA A 632 -25.48 -19.45 15.05
CA ALA A 632 -24.83 -20.01 13.86
C ALA A 632 -23.35 -20.20 14.16
N GLY A 633 -22.80 -21.38 13.87
CA GLY A 633 -21.42 -21.71 14.23
C GLY A 633 -21.14 -21.42 15.72
N PRO A 634 -20.01 -20.77 16.05
CA PRO A 634 -19.66 -20.44 17.43
C PRO A 634 -20.37 -19.19 17.95
N TYR A 635 -21.18 -18.49 17.14
CA TYR A 635 -21.81 -17.24 17.54
C TYR A 635 -23.25 -17.41 18.02
N ARG A 636 -23.66 -16.57 18.96
CA ARG A 636 -25.02 -16.47 19.48
C ARG A 636 -25.46 -15.01 19.47
N LEU A 637 -26.68 -14.76 19.00
CA LEU A 637 -27.28 -13.43 18.86
C LEU A 637 -28.41 -13.26 19.86
N TYR A 638 -28.38 -12.14 20.58
CA TYR A 638 -29.38 -11.75 21.56
C TYR A 638 -29.97 -10.39 21.22
N LYS A 639 -31.24 -10.18 21.56
CA LYS A 639 -31.94 -8.89 21.49
C LYS A 639 -32.03 -8.30 22.89
N VAL A 640 -31.72 -7.02 23.02
CA VAL A 640 -31.96 -6.26 24.26
C VAL A 640 -33.47 -6.10 24.41
N VAL A 641 -34.06 -6.63 25.50
CA VAL A 641 -35.51 -6.56 25.73
C VAL A 641 -35.90 -5.46 26.70
N ASP A 642 -35.09 -5.20 27.71
CA ASP A 642 -35.39 -4.25 28.76
C ASP A 642 -34.12 -3.67 29.38
N CYS A 643 -34.23 -2.49 29.96
CA CYS A 643 -33.13 -1.62 30.36
C CYS A 643 -33.51 -0.99 31.70
N ALA A 644 -32.61 -0.98 32.70
CA ALA A 644 -32.96 -0.52 34.04
C ALA A 644 -33.44 0.93 34.03
N GLY A 645 -34.71 1.16 34.41
CA GLY A 645 -35.30 2.49 34.54
C GLY A 645 -36.24 2.87 33.39
N SER A 646 -37.49 2.41 33.52
CA SER A 646 -38.69 3.25 33.32
C SER A 646 -39.20 3.69 34.68
#